data_AF-A0A329Z7X4-F1
#
_entry.id   AF-A0A329Z7X4-F1
#
_cell.length_a   1.000
_cell.length_b   1.000
_cell.length_c   1.000
_cell.angle_alpha   90.00
_cell.angle_beta   90.00
_cell.angle_gamma   90.00
#
_symmetry.space_group_name_H-M   'P 1'
#
loop_
_entity.id
_entity.type
_entity.pdbx_description
1 polymer ?
#
loop_
_entity_poly.entity_id
_entity_poly.type
_entity_poly.pdbx_seq_one_letter_code
_entity_poly.pdbx_strand_id
1 'polypeptide(L)'
;MRNTTINSPIKISVVAALSLSISASSVTAQQQQKKFSWGIAKGDSIQIQNSMQSGQSGVTTITANGNSARGRIEVTQGQQNSTLSSLLIQSGTSLQGDGGLLVIGKEKENDSYMIPTITNRGTLNTEQYPVINVEGSNKTIQNFINEGTIKSSNEVAIKVRGTNNTITTFSNSGLIKAKKEALTFYNTTITSFDNKGTIENESDGSGRSIDLYNATITNFTNSGTIKAQKNHAVYLNDSTITNFINDTNGLIDTQSQGNGLNGQNDFKHSNAHQVHAAIRVQAGNGKTSSIQSLENKGTIKGKRAGISLARQAGDSGGKNNINIGTIKNSGTIEAGNAGIYMVGDFMTIQNIINEGTITITNGTNNGDYSAGIVVAAVDKKNPIYADIQNKGTITGGQYGVFIEGGTINNLKNSGTIEGKKDGIAFFNAEGTLHTTITNLEIEQGGIIRGEQNGINISKNNGDKDQTVVGNLTIAQDATVEGINGSGLVLGKDNKNGSSSDKYQLTGKIEVNGTLKGKTAAIINKGELGSNEGGDVLVIGEQGKIEGVVKNESGGTLKGNITNKGTGTLEIDNKGTVGNKTVIKNDGGGSIKILDWKLENQDNGSGNLKTVQFEGNGGNITLEKLTISETNTDITKVAEAIQGSQKAQAVAHTQVKTSDGNGAVTITGDLLRGLVANIDGSKTAAAALNRTLIATATARATFLDTVMGNALNTLSFLHHKDRASSSLGSYKNANLYANATTIRNDLLSQSSSYA
;
A
#
# COMPACT_ATOMS: atom_id res chain seq x y z
N MET A 1 -19.85 -98.84 -54.92
CA MET A 1 -20.68 -100.03 -55.22
C MET A 1 -20.70 -100.92 -53.99
N ARG A 2 -21.86 -101.50 -53.60
CA ARG A 2 -22.07 -102.62 -52.63
C ARG A 2 -21.53 -102.40 -51.19
N ASN A 3 -22.40 -102.37 -50.16
CA ASN A 3 -23.02 -103.49 -49.40
C ASN A 3 -22.01 -104.20 -48.46
N THR A 4 -22.32 -104.67 -47.23
CA THR A 4 -23.50 -104.69 -46.30
C THR A 4 -22.97 -105.13 -44.90
N THR A 5 -23.66 -105.11 -43.74
CA THR A 5 -25.05 -104.82 -43.27
C THR A 5 -24.94 -104.32 -41.81
N ILE A 6 -25.69 -103.31 -41.34
CA ILE A 6 -26.98 -103.41 -40.61
C ILE A 6 -27.05 -104.48 -39.50
N ASN A 7 -27.01 -104.05 -38.22
CA ASN A 7 -28.14 -104.24 -37.28
C ASN A 7 -28.01 -103.39 -36.00
N SER A 8 -29.12 -103.21 -35.27
CA SER A 8 -29.30 -102.42 -34.02
C SER A 8 -30.58 -102.94 -33.32
N PRO A 9 -31.18 -102.31 -32.27
CA PRO A 9 -30.73 -101.33 -31.24
C PRO A 9 -30.80 -101.95 -29.80
N ILE A 10 -30.71 -101.29 -28.62
CA ILE A 10 -31.62 -100.30 -27.95
C ILE A 10 -31.01 -99.87 -26.58
N LYS A 11 -31.27 -98.61 -26.15
CA LYS A 11 -31.48 -97.99 -24.79
C LYS A 11 -31.17 -98.79 -23.49
N ILE A 12 -30.82 -98.23 -22.31
CA ILE A 12 -30.69 -96.83 -21.77
C ILE A 12 -29.90 -96.85 -20.42
N SER A 13 -29.49 -95.66 -19.93
CA SER A 13 -28.96 -95.37 -18.57
C SER A 13 -27.58 -95.95 -18.19
N VAL A 14 -26.75 -95.37 -17.31
CA VAL A 14 -26.40 -93.99 -16.86
C VAL A 14 -25.57 -94.16 -15.58
N VAL A 15 -24.41 -93.50 -15.49
CA VAL A 15 -23.54 -93.33 -14.29
C VAL A 15 -23.09 -94.60 -13.56
N ALA A 16 -21.83 -95.01 -13.84
CA ALA A 16 -20.76 -95.03 -12.83
C ALA A 16 -19.39 -95.17 -13.54
N ALA A 17 -18.48 -94.23 -13.34
CA ALA A 17 -17.11 -94.33 -13.85
C ALA A 17 -16.15 -93.58 -12.90
N LEU A 18 -15.44 -94.32 -12.04
CA LEU A 18 -14.44 -93.76 -11.14
C LEU A 18 -13.30 -94.78 -10.94
N SER A 19 -12.38 -94.79 -11.89
CA SER A 19 -11.13 -95.55 -11.83
C SER A 19 -10.03 -94.73 -12.51
N LEU A 20 -9.08 -94.23 -11.72
CA LEU A 20 -7.98 -93.38 -12.20
C LEU A 20 -6.92 -94.22 -12.92
N SER A 21 -6.40 -93.70 -14.03
CA SER A 21 -4.98 -93.85 -14.37
C SER A 21 -4.43 -92.63 -15.13
N ILE A 22 -3.61 -91.87 -14.39
CA ILE A 22 -2.66 -90.85 -14.82
C ILE A 22 -1.66 -91.51 -15.83
N SER A 23 -1.05 -90.87 -16.84
CA SER A 23 -0.56 -89.47 -16.95
C SER A 23 -0.44 -88.95 -18.40
N ALA A 24 -0.71 -87.66 -18.58
CA ALA A 24 0.03 -86.78 -19.50
C ALA A 24 -0.14 -85.32 -19.06
N SER A 25 0.94 -84.68 -18.57
CA SER A 25 0.87 -83.41 -17.85
C SER A 25 0.66 -82.19 -18.76
N SER A 26 -0.58 -81.92 -19.16
CA SER A 26 -0.98 -80.59 -19.67
C SER A 26 -1.44 -79.72 -18.50
N VAL A 27 -0.60 -78.78 -18.08
CA VAL A 27 -0.96 -77.80 -17.04
C VAL A 27 -1.88 -76.76 -17.67
N THR A 28 -3.19 -77.02 -17.62
CA THR A 28 -4.22 -75.99 -17.81
C THR A 28 -4.16 -75.02 -16.63
N ALA A 29 -3.28 -74.04 -16.76
CA ALA A 29 -3.11 -72.98 -15.78
C ALA A 29 -4.42 -72.20 -15.64
N GLN A 30 -5.21 -72.53 -14.61
CA GLN A 30 -6.20 -71.62 -14.06
C GLN A 30 -5.44 -70.39 -13.53
N GLN A 31 -5.23 -69.40 -14.39
CA GLN A 31 -4.90 -68.05 -13.96
C GLN A 31 -6.10 -67.49 -13.19
N GLN A 32 -6.18 -67.84 -11.91
CA GLN A 32 -6.79 -66.97 -10.94
C GLN A 32 -6.10 -65.61 -11.08
N GLN A 33 -6.80 -64.64 -11.68
CA GLN A 33 -6.40 -63.24 -11.57
C GLN A 33 -6.26 -62.95 -10.07
N LYS A 34 -5.05 -62.66 -9.61
CA LYS A 34 -4.84 -62.20 -8.23
C LYS A 34 -5.53 -60.85 -8.11
N LYS A 35 -6.64 -60.82 -7.36
CA LYS A 35 -7.48 -59.63 -7.20
C LYS A 35 -7.04 -58.90 -5.94
N PHE A 36 -6.68 -57.64 -6.15
CA PHE A 36 -5.96 -56.82 -5.18
C PHE A 36 -6.94 -56.16 -4.19
N SER A 37 -6.73 -56.36 -2.89
CA SER A 37 -7.70 -55.97 -1.85
C SER A 37 -7.07 -55.45 -0.56
N TRP A 38 -7.92 -54.88 0.28
CA TRP A 38 -7.61 -54.55 1.68
C TRP A 38 -7.63 -55.79 2.57
N GLY A 39 -7.04 -55.68 3.75
CA GLY A 39 -7.08 -56.70 4.80
C GLY A 39 -6.77 -56.14 6.18
N ILE A 40 -6.98 -56.96 7.21
CA ILE A 40 -6.68 -56.64 8.61
C ILE A 40 -5.24 -57.04 8.91
N ALA A 41 -4.40 -56.08 9.31
CA ALA A 41 -3.04 -56.34 9.76
C ALA A 41 -2.98 -56.73 11.24
N LYS A 42 -3.94 -56.26 12.04
CA LYS A 42 -4.11 -56.51 13.48
C LYS A 42 -5.53 -56.12 13.89
N GLY A 43 -6.16 -56.86 14.81
CA GLY A 43 -7.44 -56.47 15.44
C GLY A 43 -8.50 -57.58 15.45
N ASP A 44 -9.23 -57.69 16.56
CA ASP A 44 -9.99 -58.91 16.88
C ASP A 44 -11.50 -58.83 16.53
N SER A 45 -12.02 -57.63 16.24
CA SER A 45 -13.46 -57.37 16.09
C SER A 45 -13.86 -56.61 14.81
N ILE A 46 -13.00 -56.61 13.78
CA ILE A 46 -13.25 -55.97 12.48
C ILE A 46 -13.75 -57.03 11.48
N GLN A 47 -14.79 -56.71 10.72
CA GLN A 47 -15.30 -57.53 9.62
C GLN A 47 -14.99 -56.88 8.27
N ILE A 48 -14.58 -57.68 7.29
CA ILE A 48 -14.29 -57.25 5.92
C ILE A 48 -15.11 -58.10 4.94
N GLN A 49 -16.03 -57.47 4.20
CA GLN A 49 -16.84 -58.11 3.17
C GLN A 49 -16.47 -57.56 1.79
N ASN A 50 -15.90 -58.41 0.92
CA ASN A 50 -15.54 -58.05 -0.46
C ASN A 50 -16.68 -58.40 -1.42
N SER A 51 -17.44 -57.42 -1.90
CA SER A 51 -18.41 -57.62 -2.98
C SER A 51 -17.70 -57.53 -4.33
N MET A 52 -17.40 -58.70 -4.92
CA MET A 52 -16.79 -58.80 -6.27
C MET A 52 -17.76 -59.44 -7.26
N GLN A 53 -18.14 -58.68 -8.29
CA GLN A 53 -18.70 -59.25 -9.53
C GLN A 53 -17.56 -59.58 -10.51
N SER A 54 -17.81 -60.47 -11.46
CA SER A 54 -16.81 -60.87 -12.46
C SER A 54 -16.56 -59.77 -13.49
N GLY A 55 -15.37 -59.16 -13.46
CA GLY A 55 -14.90 -58.21 -14.47
C GLY A 55 -14.83 -56.74 -14.07
N GLN A 56 -15.15 -56.40 -12.81
CA GLN A 56 -15.03 -55.03 -12.28
C GLN A 56 -14.21 -54.98 -10.98
N SER A 57 -13.73 -53.78 -10.61
CA SER A 57 -13.23 -53.53 -9.26
C SER A 57 -14.39 -53.60 -8.27
N GLY A 58 -14.28 -54.47 -7.27
CA GLY A 58 -15.31 -54.67 -6.24
C GLY A 58 -15.28 -53.61 -5.13
N VAL A 59 -16.24 -53.69 -4.22
CA VAL A 59 -16.26 -52.87 -3.00
C VAL A 59 -15.89 -53.73 -1.80
N THR A 60 -14.79 -53.38 -1.15
CA THR A 60 -14.44 -53.85 0.19
C THR A 60 -15.23 -53.04 1.21
N THR A 61 -16.15 -53.68 1.91
CA THR A 61 -16.95 -53.09 2.98
C THR A 61 -16.36 -53.46 4.33
N ILE A 62 -16.20 -52.46 5.20
CA ILE A 62 -15.70 -52.60 6.58
C ILE A 62 -16.83 -52.31 7.55
N THR A 63 -17.01 -53.22 8.52
CA THR A 63 -18.00 -53.10 9.59
C THR A 63 -17.36 -53.53 10.93
N ALA A 64 -17.79 -52.93 12.03
CA ALA A 64 -17.37 -53.31 13.39
C ALA A 64 -18.59 -53.72 14.23
N ASN A 65 -18.50 -54.87 14.90
CA ASN A 65 -19.58 -55.35 15.75
C ASN A 65 -19.34 -54.90 17.20
N GLY A 66 -20.07 -53.87 17.63
CA GLY A 66 -19.97 -53.27 18.97
C GLY A 66 -19.45 -51.83 18.96
N ASN A 67 -19.57 -51.13 20.10
CA ASN A 67 -19.39 -49.67 20.18
C ASN A 67 -17.98 -49.15 19.83
N SER A 68 -16.95 -50.01 19.80
CA SER A 68 -15.62 -49.73 19.23
C SER A 68 -14.87 -51.04 19.00
N ALA A 69 -14.29 -51.22 17.82
CA ALA A 69 -13.30 -52.27 17.54
C ALA A 69 -11.89 -51.66 17.43
N ARG A 70 -10.86 -52.40 17.83
CA ARG A 70 -9.45 -51.98 17.69
C ARG A 70 -8.77 -52.73 16.54
N GLY A 71 -7.95 -52.04 15.74
CA GLY A 71 -7.15 -52.69 14.70
C GLY A 71 -6.39 -51.77 13.74
N ARG A 72 -5.92 -52.36 12.64
CA ARG A 72 -5.22 -51.70 11.52
C ARG A 72 -5.61 -52.37 10.21
N ILE A 73 -5.99 -51.56 9.21
CA ILE A 73 -6.38 -51.97 7.87
C ILE A 73 -5.29 -51.53 6.90
N GLU A 74 -4.86 -52.41 6.00
CA GLU A 74 -3.85 -52.08 4.98
C GLU A 74 -4.15 -52.68 3.60
N VAL A 75 -3.50 -52.13 2.58
CA VAL A 75 -3.44 -52.73 1.23
C VAL A 75 -2.58 -54.00 1.30
N THR A 76 -3.18 -55.19 1.21
CA THR A 76 -2.44 -56.46 1.38
C THR A 76 -1.71 -56.91 0.12
N GLN A 77 -2.18 -56.48 -1.06
CA GLN A 77 -1.53 -56.75 -2.34
C GLN A 77 -1.61 -55.51 -3.24
N GLY A 78 -0.63 -54.61 -3.12
CA GLY A 78 -0.38 -53.60 -4.15
C GLY A 78 0.60 -54.17 -5.19
N GLN A 79 0.32 -53.99 -6.48
CA GLN A 79 1.29 -54.29 -7.55
C GLN A 79 1.37 -53.15 -8.54
N GLN A 80 2.53 -52.99 -9.19
CA GLN A 80 2.77 -51.99 -10.22
C GLN A 80 1.66 -51.98 -11.30
N ASN A 81 1.08 -50.81 -11.51
CA ASN A 81 -0.01 -50.51 -12.44
C ASN A 81 -1.30 -51.32 -12.22
N SER A 82 -1.56 -51.76 -10.98
CA SER A 82 -2.80 -52.43 -10.59
C SER A 82 -3.93 -51.44 -10.21
N THR A 83 -5.16 -51.93 -10.19
CA THR A 83 -6.32 -51.25 -9.60
C THR A 83 -6.88 -52.09 -8.46
N LEU A 84 -7.04 -51.49 -7.28
CA LEU A 84 -7.55 -52.13 -6.06
C LEU A 84 -9.09 -52.11 -6.01
N SER A 85 -9.66 -52.87 -5.07
CA SER A 85 -11.06 -52.67 -4.66
C SER A 85 -11.28 -51.31 -4.01
N SER A 86 -12.47 -50.73 -4.23
CA SER A 86 -12.92 -49.55 -3.48
C SER A 86 -13.14 -49.90 -2.01
N LEU A 87 -13.01 -48.92 -1.11
CA LEU A 87 -13.20 -49.10 0.33
C LEU A 87 -14.45 -48.36 0.82
N LEU A 88 -15.30 -49.02 1.59
CA LEU A 88 -16.46 -48.43 2.27
C LEU A 88 -16.44 -48.80 3.75
N ILE A 89 -16.24 -47.82 4.64
CA ILE A 89 -16.53 -47.98 6.07
C ILE A 89 -17.98 -47.58 6.31
N GLN A 90 -18.79 -48.50 6.83
CA GLN A 90 -20.23 -48.29 7.01
C GLN A 90 -20.56 -47.32 8.15
N SER A 91 -21.75 -46.71 8.10
CA SER A 91 -22.28 -45.94 9.23
C SER A 91 -22.46 -46.84 10.46
N GLY A 92 -22.34 -46.27 11.66
CA GLY A 92 -22.30 -47.01 12.93
C GLY A 92 -20.97 -47.72 13.22
N THR A 93 -20.09 -47.91 12.22
CA THR A 93 -18.77 -48.52 12.43
C THR A 93 -17.86 -47.58 13.21
N SER A 94 -17.33 -48.06 14.35
CA SER A 94 -16.41 -47.31 15.20
C SER A 94 -15.09 -48.08 15.34
N LEU A 95 -14.00 -47.47 14.86
CA LEU A 95 -12.68 -48.08 14.78
C LEU A 95 -11.63 -47.23 15.52
N GLN A 96 -10.78 -47.90 16.31
CA GLN A 96 -9.68 -47.29 17.06
C GLN A 96 -8.34 -47.97 16.73
N GLY A 97 -7.25 -47.20 16.63
CA GLY A 97 -5.96 -47.75 16.15
C GLY A 97 -4.70 -47.13 16.77
N ASP A 98 -3.74 -48.00 17.06
CA ASP A 98 -2.48 -47.70 17.77
C ASP A 98 -1.24 -47.80 16.84
N GLY A 99 -1.41 -47.73 15.52
CA GLY A 99 -0.32 -48.01 14.56
C GLY A 99 -0.61 -47.58 13.11
N GLY A 100 -1.41 -46.53 12.93
CA GLY A 100 -2.04 -46.19 11.66
C GLY A 100 -3.31 -47.02 11.46
N LEU A 101 -4.48 -46.38 11.32
CA LEU A 101 -5.75 -47.12 11.23
C LEU A 101 -6.00 -47.64 9.81
N LEU A 102 -5.77 -46.80 8.80
CA LEU A 102 -5.85 -47.13 7.38
C LEU A 102 -4.53 -46.77 6.69
N VAL A 103 -3.78 -47.77 6.23
CA VAL A 103 -2.46 -47.57 5.61
C VAL A 103 -2.47 -48.00 4.13
N ILE A 104 -2.00 -47.10 3.27
CA ILE A 104 -2.01 -47.22 1.82
C ILE A 104 -0.56 -47.19 1.32
N GLY A 105 0.00 -48.38 1.08
CA GLY A 105 1.40 -48.56 0.70
C GLY A 105 2.32 -48.74 1.91
N LYS A 106 3.62 -48.58 1.68
CA LYS A 106 4.68 -48.57 2.69
C LYS A 106 5.74 -47.54 2.28
N GLU A 107 6.40 -46.88 3.22
CA GLU A 107 7.32 -45.76 2.94
C GLU A 107 8.41 -46.04 1.87
N LYS A 108 8.81 -47.30 1.68
CA LYS A 108 9.86 -47.72 0.74
C LYS A 108 9.34 -48.35 -0.57
N GLU A 109 8.03 -48.44 -0.77
CA GLU A 109 7.41 -49.12 -1.92
C GLU A 109 6.91 -48.13 -2.98
N ASN A 110 7.65 -48.07 -4.10
CA ASN A 110 7.31 -47.27 -5.29
C ASN A 110 6.19 -47.87 -6.16
N ASP A 111 5.39 -48.78 -5.61
CA ASP A 111 4.33 -49.49 -6.33
C ASP A 111 3.21 -48.54 -6.77
N SER A 112 3.15 -48.31 -8.07
CA SER A 112 2.07 -47.61 -8.76
C SER A 112 0.79 -48.42 -8.66
N TYR A 113 -0.27 -47.87 -8.06
CA TYR A 113 -1.60 -48.47 -8.14
C TYR A 113 -2.71 -47.44 -7.87
N MET A 114 -3.92 -47.79 -8.33
CA MET A 114 -5.11 -46.95 -8.24
C MET A 114 -6.15 -47.55 -7.28
N ILE A 115 -6.72 -46.71 -6.42
CA ILE A 115 -7.91 -47.00 -5.61
C ILE A 115 -9.08 -46.19 -6.20
N PRO A 116 -10.16 -46.81 -6.72
CA PRO A 116 -11.23 -46.06 -7.37
C PRO A 116 -12.04 -45.18 -6.40
N THR A 117 -12.34 -45.67 -5.19
CA THR A 117 -13.03 -44.88 -4.17
C THR A 117 -12.67 -45.33 -2.76
N ILE A 118 -12.52 -44.38 -1.84
CA ILE A 118 -12.53 -44.57 -0.39
C ILE A 118 -13.68 -43.75 0.18
N THR A 119 -14.58 -44.38 0.93
CA THR A 119 -15.72 -43.73 1.58
C THR A 119 -15.75 -44.07 3.06
N ASN A 120 -15.66 -43.04 3.92
CA ASN A 120 -15.89 -43.18 5.36
C ASN A 120 -17.28 -42.65 5.75
N ARG A 121 -18.13 -43.50 6.31
CA ARG A 121 -19.40 -43.15 6.99
C ARG A 121 -19.37 -43.42 8.50
N GLY A 122 -18.29 -43.99 9.01
CA GLY A 122 -18.11 -44.35 10.42
C GLY A 122 -17.27 -43.35 11.19
N THR A 123 -16.87 -43.75 12.39
CA THR A 123 -15.91 -43.04 13.24
C THR A 123 -14.58 -43.76 13.21
N LEU A 124 -13.56 -43.08 12.69
CA LEU A 124 -12.17 -43.54 12.67
C LEU A 124 -11.37 -42.72 13.69
N ASN A 125 -10.75 -43.36 14.68
CA ASN A 125 -9.99 -42.69 15.72
C ASN A 125 -8.59 -43.30 15.91
N THR A 126 -7.58 -42.46 16.17
CA THR A 126 -6.24 -42.89 16.59
C THR A 126 -5.71 -42.03 17.73
N GLU A 127 -4.72 -42.56 18.46
CA GLU A 127 -4.02 -41.79 19.49
C GLU A 127 -2.65 -41.26 19.01
N GLN A 128 -1.73 -42.16 18.67
CA GLN A 128 -0.30 -41.82 18.45
C GLN A 128 0.16 -41.80 16.99
N TYR A 129 -0.76 -42.06 16.05
CA TYR A 129 -0.46 -42.28 14.63
C TYR A 129 -1.50 -41.62 13.72
N PRO A 130 -1.22 -41.41 12.43
CA PRO A 130 -2.22 -40.94 11.48
C PRO A 130 -3.43 -41.86 11.39
N VAL A 131 -4.63 -41.32 11.26
CA VAL A 131 -5.82 -42.17 11.03
C VAL A 131 -5.74 -42.80 9.65
N ILE A 132 -5.44 -41.97 8.64
CA ILE A 132 -5.23 -42.41 7.26
C ILE A 132 -3.84 -41.98 6.82
N ASN A 133 -3.04 -42.93 6.36
CA ASN A 133 -1.64 -42.73 6.01
C ASN A 133 -1.37 -43.30 4.61
N VAL A 134 -1.02 -42.45 3.65
CA VAL A 134 -0.58 -42.85 2.31
C VAL A 134 0.93 -42.75 2.26
N GLU A 135 1.59 -43.87 1.99
CA GLU A 135 3.03 -44.03 2.05
C GLU A 135 3.62 -44.55 0.73
N GLY A 136 4.85 -44.11 0.44
CA GLY A 136 5.52 -44.42 -0.82
C GLY A 136 4.95 -43.64 -2.01
N SER A 137 5.56 -43.82 -3.18
CA SER A 137 5.28 -43.00 -4.37
C SER A 137 4.28 -43.62 -5.34
N ASN A 138 3.77 -42.82 -6.28
CA ASN A 138 2.90 -43.22 -7.40
C ASN A 138 1.51 -43.77 -7.00
N LYS A 139 1.01 -43.45 -5.80
CA LYS A 139 -0.29 -43.89 -5.29
C LYS A 139 -1.40 -42.99 -5.87
N THR A 140 -2.42 -43.57 -6.51
CA THR A 140 -3.58 -42.82 -7.02
C THR A 140 -4.84 -43.19 -6.26
N ILE A 141 -5.57 -42.20 -5.75
CA ILE A 141 -6.92 -42.36 -5.18
C ILE A 141 -7.87 -41.55 -6.06
N GLN A 142 -8.73 -42.19 -6.84
CA GLN A 142 -9.63 -41.45 -7.73
C GLN A 142 -10.65 -40.64 -6.91
N ASN A 143 -11.34 -41.25 -5.94
CA ASN A 143 -12.20 -40.52 -5.02
C ASN A 143 -11.87 -40.83 -3.55
N PHE A 144 -11.68 -39.79 -2.75
CA PHE A 144 -11.69 -39.86 -1.28
C PHE A 144 -12.91 -39.10 -0.76
N ILE A 145 -13.73 -39.75 0.04
CA ILE A 145 -15.01 -39.22 0.54
C ILE A 145 -15.10 -39.45 2.04
N ASN A 146 -15.17 -38.37 2.84
CA ASN A 146 -15.51 -38.45 4.26
C ASN A 146 -16.89 -37.84 4.53
N GLU A 147 -17.85 -38.70 4.84
CA GLU A 147 -19.17 -38.35 5.37
C GLU A 147 -19.24 -38.54 6.90
N GLY A 148 -18.31 -39.33 7.47
CA GLY A 148 -18.22 -39.66 8.90
C GLY A 148 -17.21 -38.82 9.68
N THR A 149 -16.65 -39.40 10.75
CA THR A 149 -15.62 -38.76 11.58
C THR A 149 -14.26 -39.41 11.39
N ILE A 150 -13.21 -38.60 11.27
CA ILE A 150 -11.79 -38.99 11.23
C ILE A 150 -11.06 -38.15 12.28
N LYS A 151 -10.60 -38.78 13.37
CA LYS A 151 -9.99 -38.09 14.53
C LYS A 151 -8.62 -38.65 14.91
N SER A 152 -7.60 -37.79 15.04
CA SER A 152 -6.31 -38.15 15.65
C SER A 152 -6.06 -37.37 16.93
N SER A 153 -5.73 -38.07 18.01
CA SER A 153 -5.63 -37.45 19.33
C SER A 153 -4.26 -36.82 19.61
N ASN A 154 -3.17 -37.25 18.94
CA ASN A 154 -1.83 -36.64 19.08
C ASN A 154 -1.00 -36.56 17.78
N GLU A 155 -1.47 -37.08 16.63
CA GLU A 155 -0.78 -37.01 15.31
C GLU A 155 -1.66 -36.32 14.25
N VAL A 156 -1.25 -36.37 12.97
CA VAL A 156 -2.08 -35.98 11.82
C VAL A 156 -3.40 -36.80 11.78
N ALA A 157 -4.51 -36.29 11.22
CA ALA A 157 -5.67 -37.13 10.89
C ALA A 157 -5.53 -37.83 9.51
N ILE A 158 -5.32 -37.10 8.41
CA ILE A 158 -4.99 -37.68 7.09
C ILE A 158 -3.64 -37.17 6.59
N LYS A 159 -2.75 -38.09 6.20
CA LYS A 159 -1.35 -37.81 5.85
C LYS A 159 -1.01 -38.49 4.51
N VAL A 160 -0.45 -37.73 3.57
CA VAL A 160 0.03 -38.27 2.27
C VAL A 160 1.50 -37.92 2.10
N ARG A 161 2.34 -38.95 1.95
CA ARG A 161 3.81 -38.86 1.80
C ARG A 161 4.32 -39.78 0.70
N GLY A 162 5.46 -39.39 0.11
CA GLY A 162 6.03 -40.00 -1.09
C GLY A 162 6.25 -38.94 -2.17
N THR A 163 6.22 -39.34 -3.43
CA THR A 163 6.22 -38.47 -4.62
C THR A 163 5.20 -38.97 -5.64
N ASN A 164 4.72 -38.09 -6.52
CA ASN A 164 3.76 -38.40 -7.59
C ASN A 164 2.43 -39.02 -7.10
N ASN A 165 2.05 -38.77 -5.84
CA ASN A 165 0.78 -39.25 -5.31
C ASN A 165 -0.34 -38.33 -5.82
N THR A 166 -1.47 -38.92 -6.20
CA THR A 166 -2.58 -38.21 -6.87
C THR A 166 -3.91 -38.53 -6.20
N ILE A 167 -4.72 -37.51 -5.95
CA ILE A 167 -6.12 -37.64 -5.54
C ILE A 167 -7.00 -36.91 -6.56
N THR A 168 -7.85 -37.60 -7.34
CA THR A 168 -8.67 -36.86 -8.33
C THR A 168 -9.73 -36.02 -7.62
N THR A 169 -10.49 -36.62 -6.70
CA THR A 169 -11.49 -35.93 -5.87
C THR A 169 -11.22 -36.18 -4.39
N PHE A 170 -11.02 -35.14 -3.60
CA PHE A 170 -11.08 -35.18 -2.14
C PHE A 170 -12.35 -34.44 -1.68
N SER A 171 -13.27 -35.14 -1.04
CA SER A 171 -14.52 -34.55 -0.54
C SER A 171 -14.70 -34.81 0.95
N ASN A 172 -15.01 -33.76 1.72
CA ASN A 172 -15.36 -33.87 3.13
C ASN A 172 -16.70 -33.19 3.40
N SER A 173 -17.73 -33.96 3.74
CA SER A 173 -18.99 -33.47 4.33
C SER A 173 -19.08 -33.76 5.83
N GLY A 174 -18.24 -34.66 6.35
CA GLY A 174 -18.14 -35.00 7.76
C GLY A 174 -17.11 -34.19 8.54
N LEU A 175 -16.55 -34.81 9.59
CA LEU A 175 -15.58 -34.21 10.50
C LEU A 175 -14.19 -34.82 10.31
N ILE A 176 -13.17 -33.98 10.06
CA ILE A 176 -11.76 -34.36 10.09
C ILE A 176 -11.07 -33.49 11.15
N LYS A 177 -10.44 -34.11 12.15
CA LYS A 177 -10.07 -33.41 13.39
C LYS A 177 -8.78 -33.96 14.00
N ALA A 178 -7.84 -33.09 14.37
CA ALA A 178 -6.56 -33.51 14.92
C ALA A 178 -5.99 -32.54 15.94
N LYS A 179 -5.21 -33.04 16.91
CA LYS A 179 -4.35 -32.17 17.74
C LYS A 179 -3.06 -31.72 17.04
N LYS A 180 -2.66 -32.30 15.91
CA LYS A 180 -1.39 -31.94 15.23
C LYS A 180 -1.60 -31.34 13.84
N GLU A 181 -1.92 -32.12 12.81
CA GLU A 181 -2.42 -31.56 11.54
C GLU A 181 -3.73 -32.27 11.14
N ALA A 182 -4.78 -31.56 10.72
CA ALA A 182 -5.99 -32.28 10.29
C ALA A 182 -5.76 -32.98 8.94
N LEU A 183 -5.16 -32.26 7.98
CA LEU A 183 -4.73 -32.77 6.68
C LEU A 183 -3.27 -32.37 6.41
N THR A 184 -2.49 -33.28 5.86
CA THR A 184 -1.13 -32.99 5.37
C THR A 184 -0.85 -33.67 4.04
N PHE A 185 -0.53 -32.88 3.01
CA PHE A 185 -0.26 -33.36 1.66
C PHE A 185 1.16 -32.93 1.22
N TYR A 186 2.08 -33.90 1.16
CA TYR A 186 3.43 -33.69 0.62
C TYR A 186 3.52 -34.20 -0.82
N ASN A 187 4.08 -33.42 -1.74
CA ASN A 187 4.35 -33.83 -3.14
C ASN A 187 3.13 -34.46 -3.86
N THR A 188 1.93 -33.96 -3.55
CA THR A 188 0.65 -34.56 -3.94
C THR A 188 -0.07 -33.66 -4.96
N THR A 189 -0.65 -34.27 -6.00
CA THR A 189 -1.55 -33.59 -6.94
C THR A 189 -3.01 -33.87 -6.55
N ILE A 190 -3.86 -32.84 -6.49
CA ILE A 190 -5.30 -32.96 -6.23
C ILE A 190 -6.08 -32.23 -7.34
N THR A 191 -7.05 -32.88 -7.99
CA THR A 191 -7.82 -32.20 -9.07
C THR A 191 -8.99 -31.39 -8.51
N SER A 192 -9.76 -31.96 -7.57
CA SER A 192 -10.78 -31.24 -6.80
C SER A 192 -10.64 -31.54 -5.31
N PHE A 193 -10.66 -30.49 -4.50
CA PHE A 193 -10.70 -30.55 -3.04
C PHE A 193 -11.93 -29.80 -2.57
N ASP A 194 -12.92 -30.50 -2.01
CA ASP A 194 -14.25 -29.96 -1.71
C ASP A 194 -14.62 -30.18 -0.24
N ASN A 195 -14.46 -29.15 0.58
CA ASN A 195 -14.91 -29.16 1.97
C ASN A 195 -16.32 -28.55 2.12
N LYS A 196 -17.24 -29.35 2.63
CA LYS A 196 -18.62 -29.00 3.06
C LYS A 196 -18.82 -29.21 4.57
N GLY A 197 -18.01 -30.08 5.18
CA GLY A 197 -18.00 -30.36 6.60
C GLY A 197 -16.98 -29.54 7.37
N THR A 198 -16.40 -30.13 8.41
CA THR A 198 -15.43 -29.46 9.30
C THR A 198 -14.06 -30.11 9.23
N ILE A 199 -13.02 -29.28 9.05
CA ILE A 199 -11.60 -29.65 9.13
C ILE A 199 -10.97 -28.82 10.26
N GLU A 200 -10.71 -29.42 11.42
CA GLU A 200 -10.27 -28.70 12.62
C GLU A 200 -8.94 -29.20 13.19
N ASN A 201 -8.06 -28.24 13.46
CA ASN A 201 -6.92 -28.42 14.35
C ASN A 201 -7.22 -27.92 15.77
N GLU A 202 -7.18 -28.82 16.75
CA GLU A 202 -7.36 -28.52 18.19
C GLU A 202 -6.06 -28.16 18.93
N SER A 203 -4.94 -27.96 18.23
CA SER A 203 -3.62 -27.89 18.86
C SER A 203 -3.43 -26.67 19.76
N ASP A 204 -2.86 -26.90 20.94
CA ASP A 204 -2.16 -25.86 21.69
C ASP A 204 -0.65 -25.81 21.34
N GLY A 205 -0.20 -26.59 20.34
CA GLY A 205 1.13 -26.54 19.74
C GLY A 205 1.15 -25.86 18.35
N SER A 206 2.14 -26.20 17.53
CA SER A 206 2.38 -25.59 16.20
C SER A 206 1.46 -26.11 15.08
N GLY A 207 0.37 -26.78 15.41
CA GLY A 207 -0.45 -27.56 14.48
C GLY A 207 -1.34 -26.76 13.53
N ARG A 208 -1.45 -27.21 12.27
CA ARG A 208 -2.23 -26.57 11.19
C ARG A 208 -3.50 -27.35 10.87
N SER A 209 -4.52 -26.74 10.27
CA SER A 209 -5.67 -27.55 9.79
C SER A 209 -5.33 -28.25 8.49
N ILE A 210 -4.88 -27.49 7.48
CA ILE A 210 -4.42 -28.02 6.20
C ILE A 210 -2.99 -27.54 5.96
N ASP A 211 -2.06 -28.49 5.81
CA ASP A 211 -0.66 -28.26 5.50
C ASP A 211 -0.31 -28.83 4.11
N LEU A 212 -0.04 -27.94 3.17
CA LEU A 212 0.31 -28.24 1.79
C LEU A 212 1.80 -27.95 1.57
N TYR A 213 2.57 -28.98 1.24
CA TYR A 213 4.01 -28.86 0.99
C TYR A 213 4.37 -29.45 -0.37
N ASN A 214 4.85 -28.60 -1.29
CA ASN A 214 5.14 -28.98 -2.68
C ASN A 214 3.94 -29.69 -3.36
N ALA A 215 2.72 -29.25 -3.04
CA ALA A 215 1.48 -29.81 -3.53
C ALA A 215 0.87 -28.97 -4.66
N THR A 216 0.10 -29.61 -5.53
CA THR A 216 -0.61 -28.97 -6.64
C THR A 216 -2.09 -29.26 -6.52
N ILE A 217 -2.95 -28.23 -6.42
CA ILE A 217 -4.41 -28.40 -6.39
C ILE A 217 -5.05 -27.63 -7.55
N THR A 218 -5.81 -28.28 -8.43
CA THR A 218 -6.50 -27.53 -9.50
C THR A 218 -7.66 -26.72 -8.93
N ASN A 219 -8.60 -27.35 -8.22
CA ASN A 219 -9.72 -26.65 -7.58
C ASN A 219 -9.75 -26.95 -6.07
N PHE A 220 -9.79 -25.90 -5.26
CA PHE A 220 -9.98 -25.96 -3.82
C PHE A 220 -11.24 -25.16 -3.47
N THR A 221 -12.28 -25.85 -3.01
CA THR A 221 -13.57 -25.28 -2.60
C THR A 221 -13.77 -25.48 -1.11
N ASN A 222 -13.89 -24.40 -0.34
CA ASN A 222 -14.41 -24.45 1.02
C ASN A 222 -15.81 -23.83 1.08
N SER A 223 -16.77 -24.63 1.52
CA SER A 223 -18.18 -24.26 1.77
C SER A 223 -18.65 -24.70 3.16
N GLY A 224 -17.74 -25.28 3.95
CA GLY A 224 -17.90 -25.64 5.36
C GLY A 224 -16.86 -24.92 6.24
N THR A 225 -16.42 -25.55 7.32
CA THR A 225 -15.46 -24.94 8.26
C THR A 225 -14.05 -25.52 8.12
N ILE A 226 -13.03 -24.64 8.09
CA ILE A 226 -11.62 -24.98 8.29
C ILE A 226 -11.12 -24.12 9.46
N LYS A 227 -10.61 -24.73 10.54
CA LYS A 227 -10.30 -24.00 11.78
C LYS A 227 -9.03 -24.46 12.49
N ALA A 228 -8.14 -23.53 12.83
CA ALA A 228 -6.96 -23.78 13.66
C ALA A 228 -6.94 -22.97 14.97
N GLN A 229 -6.48 -23.60 16.06
CA GLN A 229 -6.37 -22.93 17.36
C GLN A 229 -5.07 -22.12 17.50
N LYS A 230 -3.90 -22.69 17.19
CA LYS A 230 -2.59 -22.00 17.38
C LYS A 230 -1.67 -21.89 16.16
N ASN A 231 -2.01 -22.40 14.98
CA ASN A 231 -1.28 -22.11 13.73
C ASN A 231 -2.23 -21.72 12.59
N HIS A 232 -1.79 -21.86 11.33
CA HIS A 232 -2.60 -21.55 10.15
C HIS A 232 -3.78 -22.50 9.96
N ALA A 233 -4.91 -21.98 9.48
CA ALA A 233 -6.03 -22.83 9.07
C ALA A 233 -5.69 -23.51 7.73
N VAL A 234 -5.24 -22.73 6.73
CA VAL A 234 -4.68 -23.25 5.47
C VAL A 234 -3.26 -22.70 5.28
N TYR A 235 -2.29 -23.59 5.09
CA TYR A 235 -0.88 -23.27 4.87
C TYR A 235 -0.38 -23.87 3.55
N LEU A 236 0.10 -23.00 2.65
CA LEU A 236 0.77 -23.36 1.41
C LEU A 236 2.26 -23.05 1.55
N ASN A 237 3.12 -24.07 1.47
CA ASN A 237 4.55 -23.89 1.28
C ASN A 237 5.00 -24.58 0.00
N ASP A 238 5.72 -23.84 -0.85
CA ASP A 238 6.19 -24.29 -2.17
C ASP A 238 5.09 -24.90 -3.06
N SER A 239 3.83 -24.48 -2.88
CA SER A 239 2.63 -25.16 -3.39
C SER A 239 1.84 -24.29 -4.37
N THR A 240 1.15 -24.94 -5.31
CA THR A 240 0.39 -24.30 -6.39
C THR A 240 -1.09 -24.63 -6.29
N ILE A 241 -1.96 -23.62 -6.38
CA ILE A 241 -3.40 -23.80 -6.54
C ILE A 241 -3.88 -23.04 -7.78
N THR A 242 -4.70 -23.64 -8.65
CA THR A 242 -5.30 -22.89 -9.77
C THR A 242 -6.44 -22.01 -9.25
N ASN A 243 -7.50 -22.64 -8.75
CA ASN A 243 -8.67 -21.95 -8.20
C ASN A 243 -8.82 -22.26 -6.71
N PHE A 244 -8.70 -21.24 -5.86
CA PHE A 244 -9.03 -21.29 -4.44
C PHE A 244 -10.33 -20.50 -4.20
N ILE A 245 -11.37 -21.15 -3.73
CA ILE A 245 -12.69 -20.56 -3.50
C ILE A 245 -13.11 -20.84 -2.05
N ASN A 246 -13.21 -19.79 -1.24
CA ASN A 246 -13.98 -19.85 0.01
C ASN A 246 -15.41 -19.36 -0.30
N ASP A 247 -16.30 -20.29 -0.61
CA ASP A 247 -17.68 -20.04 -1.02
C ASP A 247 -18.51 -19.40 0.12
N THR A 248 -19.71 -18.94 -0.18
CA THR A 248 -20.60 -18.13 0.68
C THR A 248 -20.78 -18.68 2.11
N ASN A 249 -20.91 -20.01 2.26
CA ASN A 249 -21.04 -20.68 3.56
C ASN A 249 -19.69 -21.06 4.20
N GLY A 250 -18.58 -20.84 3.50
CA GLY A 250 -17.23 -21.22 3.90
C GLY A 250 -16.67 -20.33 5.01
N LEU A 251 -16.27 -20.96 6.11
CA LEU A 251 -15.52 -20.34 7.19
C LEU A 251 -14.06 -20.85 7.19
N ILE A 252 -13.11 -19.93 7.20
CA ILE A 252 -11.68 -20.22 7.46
C ILE A 252 -11.23 -19.39 8.66
N ASP A 253 -10.99 -20.02 9.81
CA ASP A 253 -10.72 -19.37 11.11
C ASP A 253 -9.35 -19.76 11.69
N THR A 254 -8.53 -18.78 12.08
CA THR A 254 -7.44 -19.03 13.05
C THR A 254 -7.53 -18.14 14.28
N GLN A 255 -7.41 -18.79 15.44
CA GLN A 255 -7.30 -18.14 16.75
C GLN A 255 -5.84 -17.90 17.17
N SER A 256 -4.87 -18.12 16.28
CA SER A 256 -3.45 -18.01 16.59
C SER A 256 -2.95 -16.58 16.80
N GLN A 257 -2.11 -16.41 17.83
CA GLN A 257 -1.47 -15.14 18.18
C GLN A 257 -0.04 -15.01 17.63
N GLY A 258 0.38 -15.79 16.64
CA GLY A 258 1.78 -15.77 16.16
C GLY A 258 2.75 -16.49 17.12
N ASN A 259 4.05 -16.30 16.90
CA ASN A 259 5.12 -16.83 17.76
C ASN A 259 5.84 -15.75 18.59
N GLY A 260 5.58 -14.46 18.32
CA GLY A 260 6.21 -13.35 19.01
C GLY A 260 5.93 -13.33 20.51
N LEU A 261 6.99 -13.49 21.30
CA LEU A 261 6.98 -13.25 22.75
C LEU A 261 6.37 -11.87 23.03
N ASN A 262 5.32 -11.84 23.86
CA ASN A 262 4.57 -10.65 24.27
C ASN A 262 3.84 -9.88 23.14
N GLY A 263 3.72 -10.43 21.92
CA GLY A 263 2.72 -10.00 20.92
C GLY A 263 2.88 -8.61 20.29
N GLN A 264 4.09 -8.03 20.27
CA GLN A 264 4.36 -6.65 19.81
C GLN A 264 5.44 -6.52 18.70
N ASN A 265 5.76 -7.59 17.94
CA ASN A 265 6.91 -7.54 17.00
C ASN A 265 6.79 -8.32 15.68
N ASP A 266 5.82 -9.22 15.49
CA ASP A 266 5.75 -10.08 14.29
C ASP A 266 5.38 -9.31 13.01
N PHE A 267 4.65 -8.20 13.14
CA PHE A 267 4.27 -7.28 12.04
C PHE A 267 5.36 -6.24 11.77
N LYS A 268 6.58 -6.74 11.57
CA LYS A 268 7.76 -6.01 11.09
C LYS A 268 8.39 -6.79 9.95
N HIS A 269 9.02 -6.12 9.00
CA HIS A 269 9.54 -6.73 7.76
C HIS A 269 10.41 -7.98 8.04
N SER A 270 11.27 -7.91 9.07
CA SER A 270 12.18 -8.96 9.54
C SER A 270 11.45 -10.18 10.14
N ASN A 271 10.30 -9.97 10.79
CA ASN A 271 9.52 -11.02 11.46
C ASN A 271 8.28 -11.48 10.66
N ALA A 272 8.11 -11.05 9.40
CA ALA A 272 6.97 -11.44 8.56
C ALA A 272 6.82 -12.97 8.34
N HIS A 273 7.88 -13.74 8.62
CA HIS A 273 7.88 -15.20 8.67
C HIS A 273 7.15 -15.81 9.90
N GLN A 274 6.81 -15.00 10.91
CA GLN A 274 6.17 -15.38 12.18
C GLN A 274 4.67 -15.04 12.22
N VAL A 275 4.18 -14.23 11.27
CA VAL A 275 2.78 -13.81 11.19
C VAL A 275 1.87 -15.00 10.88
N HIS A 276 1.21 -15.51 11.92
CA HIS A 276 0.16 -16.51 11.75
C HIS A 276 -1.11 -15.87 11.17
N ALA A 277 -1.73 -16.60 10.26
CA ALA A 277 -2.81 -16.13 9.39
C ALA A 277 -3.78 -17.25 9.03
N ALA A 278 -5.03 -16.92 8.71
CA ALA A 278 -6.06 -17.91 8.39
C ALA A 278 -5.69 -18.66 7.09
N ILE A 279 -5.34 -17.92 6.04
CA ILE A 279 -4.66 -18.44 4.86
C ILE A 279 -3.23 -17.90 4.86
N ARG A 280 -2.23 -18.78 4.73
CA ARG A 280 -0.82 -18.41 4.56
C ARG A 280 -0.24 -19.03 3.30
N VAL A 281 0.43 -18.21 2.51
CA VAL A 281 1.22 -18.62 1.34
C VAL A 281 2.67 -18.23 1.57
N GLN A 282 3.57 -19.19 1.35
CA GLN A 282 5.00 -19.05 1.59
C GLN A 282 5.79 -19.80 0.51
N ALA A 283 6.97 -19.28 0.16
CA ALA A 283 7.96 -19.96 -0.66
C ALA A 283 9.32 -19.93 0.05
N GLY A 284 10.12 -20.98 -0.12
CA GLY A 284 11.47 -21.07 0.43
C GLY A 284 12.43 -21.88 -0.46
N ASN A 285 13.73 -21.73 -0.20
CA ASN A 285 14.82 -22.50 -0.83
C ASN A 285 14.87 -22.39 -2.37
N GLY A 286 14.49 -21.23 -2.92
CA GLY A 286 14.51 -20.93 -4.35
C GLY A 286 13.32 -21.47 -5.14
N LYS A 287 12.25 -21.93 -4.48
CA LYS A 287 11.04 -22.46 -5.10
C LYS A 287 9.96 -21.38 -5.30
N THR A 288 8.78 -21.78 -5.75
CA THR A 288 7.63 -20.88 -5.99
C THR A 288 6.39 -21.43 -5.31
N SER A 289 5.61 -20.56 -4.67
CA SER A 289 4.19 -20.82 -4.37
C SER A 289 3.32 -19.96 -5.29
N SER A 290 2.19 -20.50 -5.73
CA SER A 290 1.31 -19.75 -6.62
C SER A 290 -0.18 -20.01 -6.38
N ILE A 291 -1.01 -18.98 -6.62
CA ILE A 291 -2.46 -19.11 -6.70
C ILE A 291 -2.95 -18.31 -7.91
N GLN A 292 -3.56 -18.93 -8.92
CA GLN A 292 -4.04 -18.17 -10.09
C GLN A 292 -5.27 -17.31 -9.72
N SER A 293 -6.22 -17.85 -8.95
CA SER A 293 -7.33 -17.07 -8.40
C SER A 293 -7.66 -17.49 -6.97
N LEU A 294 -7.70 -16.53 -6.04
CA LEU A 294 -8.17 -16.69 -4.67
C LEU A 294 -9.43 -15.84 -4.50
N GLU A 295 -10.60 -16.49 -4.47
CA GLU A 295 -11.89 -15.84 -4.30
C GLU A 295 -12.49 -16.14 -2.92
N ASN A 296 -12.82 -15.09 -2.15
CA ASN A 296 -13.59 -15.19 -0.93
C ASN A 296 -15.01 -14.64 -1.13
N LYS A 297 -16.00 -15.48 -0.91
CA LYS A 297 -17.44 -15.18 -0.84
C LYS A 297 -17.97 -15.36 0.58
N GLY A 298 -17.40 -16.30 1.34
CA GLY A 298 -17.71 -16.54 2.74
C GLY A 298 -16.90 -15.66 3.70
N THR A 299 -16.51 -16.25 4.83
CA THR A 299 -15.82 -15.57 5.92
C THR A 299 -14.41 -16.12 6.13
N ILE A 300 -13.41 -15.23 6.11
CA ILE A 300 -12.05 -15.50 6.57
C ILE A 300 -11.84 -14.73 7.88
N LYS A 301 -11.46 -15.43 8.96
CA LYS A 301 -11.13 -14.83 10.26
C LYS A 301 -9.72 -15.18 10.67
N GLY A 302 -8.90 -14.18 10.98
CA GLY A 302 -7.53 -14.40 11.45
C GLY A 302 -7.18 -13.47 12.59
N LYS A 303 -6.96 -14.03 13.78
CA LYS A 303 -6.71 -13.26 15.01
C LYS A 303 -5.53 -12.28 14.94
N ARG A 304 -4.66 -12.46 13.94
CA ARG A 304 -3.61 -11.50 13.54
C ARG A 304 -3.69 -11.11 12.05
N ALA A 305 -3.59 -12.05 11.12
CA ALA A 305 -3.80 -11.78 9.69
C ALA A 305 -4.89 -12.66 9.04
N GLY A 306 -5.70 -12.09 8.15
CA GLY A 306 -6.68 -12.85 7.37
C GLY A 306 -5.99 -13.70 6.31
N ILE A 307 -5.43 -13.05 5.30
CA ILE A 307 -4.56 -13.65 4.28
C ILE A 307 -3.13 -13.14 4.50
N SER A 308 -2.13 -14.02 4.48
CA SER A 308 -0.72 -13.65 4.54
C SER A 308 0.08 -14.27 3.40
N LEU A 309 0.81 -13.43 2.68
CA LEU A 309 1.81 -13.80 1.67
C LEU A 309 3.17 -13.32 2.18
N ALA A 310 4.08 -14.22 2.57
CA ALA A 310 5.43 -13.80 2.97
C ALA A 310 6.47 -14.93 2.87
N ARG A 311 7.75 -14.52 2.77
CA ARG A 311 8.91 -15.42 2.61
C ARG A 311 9.13 -16.34 3.81
N GLN A 312 9.81 -17.46 3.58
CA GLN A 312 10.24 -18.39 4.64
C GLN A 312 11.29 -17.75 5.58
N ALA A 313 11.27 -18.17 6.85
CA ALA A 313 12.26 -17.79 7.85
C ALA A 313 13.69 -18.21 7.45
N GLY A 314 14.67 -17.33 7.63
CA GLY A 314 16.09 -17.63 7.45
C GLY A 314 16.57 -17.82 6.01
N ASP A 315 15.72 -17.56 5.00
CA ASP A 315 16.14 -17.67 3.59
C ASP A 315 16.98 -16.47 3.16
N SER A 316 18.16 -16.72 2.61
CA SER A 316 19.17 -15.72 2.24
C SER A 316 18.92 -15.04 0.89
N GLY A 317 17.66 -14.77 0.57
CA GLY A 317 17.26 -13.96 -0.59
C GLY A 317 17.27 -14.69 -1.93
N GLY A 318 17.04 -16.01 -1.91
CA GLY A 318 16.87 -16.83 -3.13
C GLY A 318 15.63 -16.45 -3.95
N LYS A 319 15.43 -17.10 -5.11
CA LYS A 319 14.33 -16.83 -6.08
C LYS A 319 12.94 -17.28 -5.59
N ASN A 320 12.58 -16.94 -4.35
CA ASN A 320 11.35 -17.36 -3.67
C ASN A 320 10.13 -16.59 -4.16
N ASN A 321 9.62 -16.97 -5.33
CA ASN A 321 8.52 -16.27 -5.93
C ASN A 321 7.19 -16.63 -5.23
N ILE A 322 6.42 -15.62 -4.83
CA ILE A 322 4.98 -15.77 -4.54
C ILE A 322 4.22 -15.13 -5.71
N ASN A 323 3.62 -15.98 -6.54
CA ASN A 323 2.96 -15.59 -7.77
C ASN A 323 1.43 -15.73 -7.62
N ILE A 324 0.73 -14.61 -7.44
CA ILE A 324 -0.73 -14.58 -7.36
C ILE A 324 -1.28 -13.93 -8.64
N GLY A 325 -2.28 -14.56 -9.26
CA GLY A 325 -3.06 -13.89 -10.30
C GLY A 325 -3.98 -12.85 -9.66
N THR A 326 -5.13 -13.30 -9.16
CA THR A 326 -6.11 -12.42 -8.50
C THR A 326 -6.40 -12.84 -7.06
N ILE A 327 -6.44 -11.88 -6.14
CA ILE A 327 -7.14 -12.00 -4.85
C ILE A 327 -8.44 -11.21 -4.98
N LYS A 328 -9.59 -11.87 -4.88
CA LYS A 328 -10.91 -11.24 -4.87
C LYS A 328 -11.62 -11.50 -3.54
N ASN A 329 -11.93 -10.45 -2.80
CA ASN A 329 -12.85 -10.51 -1.68
C ASN A 329 -14.21 -9.94 -2.07
N SER A 330 -15.24 -10.76 -1.98
CA SER A 330 -16.67 -10.39 -2.08
C SER A 330 -17.45 -10.69 -0.78
N GLY A 331 -16.88 -11.55 0.08
CA GLY A 331 -17.37 -11.83 1.43
C GLY A 331 -16.69 -10.98 2.49
N THR A 332 -16.46 -11.57 3.67
CA THR A 332 -15.85 -10.90 4.84
C THR A 332 -14.43 -11.40 5.10
N ILE A 333 -13.49 -10.48 5.32
CA ILE A 333 -12.18 -10.74 5.94
C ILE A 333 -12.11 -9.96 7.27
N GLU A 334 -12.10 -10.68 8.38
CA GLU A 334 -11.93 -10.11 9.72
C GLU A 334 -10.52 -10.45 10.23
N ALA A 335 -9.74 -9.43 10.62
CA ALA A 335 -8.37 -9.65 11.08
C ALA A 335 -8.00 -8.81 12.31
N GLY A 336 -7.09 -9.33 13.14
CA GLY A 336 -6.60 -8.58 14.30
C GLY A 336 -5.77 -7.36 13.93
N ASN A 337 -4.80 -7.54 13.02
CA ASN A 337 -3.85 -6.50 12.61
C ASN A 337 -3.95 -6.20 11.12
N ALA A 338 -3.95 -7.23 10.26
CA ALA A 338 -3.84 -7.08 8.81
C ALA A 338 -4.84 -7.96 8.02
N GLY A 339 -5.69 -7.37 7.19
CA GLY A 339 -6.69 -8.11 6.40
C GLY A 339 -6.01 -8.98 5.32
N ILE A 340 -5.23 -8.30 4.47
CA ILE A 340 -4.32 -8.92 3.50
C ILE A 340 -2.91 -8.41 3.79
N TYR A 341 -1.99 -9.31 4.17
CA TYR A 341 -0.62 -8.98 4.59
C TYR A 341 0.41 -9.53 3.60
N MET A 342 1.14 -8.66 2.90
CA MET A 342 1.98 -9.04 1.76
C MET A 342 3.39 -8.49 1.93
N VAL A 343 4.32 -9.36 2.36
CA VAL A 343 5.68 -8.94 2.74
C VAL A 343 6.77 -9.86 2.17
N GLY A 344 7.51 -9.37 1.17
CA GLY A 344 8.61 -10.13 0.56
C GLY A 344 9.16 -9.54 -0.74
N ASP A 345 10.30 -10.07 -1.16
CA ASP A 345 11.19 -9.47 -2.17
C ASP A 345 10.87 -9.84 -3.62
N PHE A 346 10.20 -10.97 -3.78
CA PHE A 346 9.87 -11.58 -5.07
C PHE A 346 8.39 -11.96 -5.06
N MET A 347 7.53 -10.95 -5.08
CA MET A 347 6.08 -11.12 -5.15
C MET A 347 5.56 -10.49 -6.43
N THR A 348 4.74 -11.26 -7.15
CA THR A 348 3.97 -10.76 -8.30
C THR A 348 2.50 -10.99 -8.01
N ILE A 349 1.71 -9.92 -7.94
CA ILE A 349 0.24 -9.98 -7.84
C ILE A 349 -0.33 -9.20 -9.02
N GLN A 350 -1.23 -9.80 -9.80
CA GLN A 350 -1.88 -9.06 -10.89
C GLN A 350 -3.00 -8.18 -10.33
N ASN A 351 -3.93 -8.76 -9.57
CA ASN A 351 -5.10 -8.02 -9.06
C ASN A 351 -5.36 -8.27 -7.57
N ILE A 352 -5.69 -7.22 -6.85
CA ILE A 352 -6.35 -7.27 -5.54
C ILE A 352 -7.68 -6.53 -5.69
N ILE A 353 -8.80 -7.22 -5.50
CA ILE A 353 -10.16 -6.67 -5.70
C ILE A 353 -10.96 -6.89 -4.43
N ASN A 354 -11.33 -5.80 -3.74
CA ASN A 354 -12.29 -5.85 -2.64
C ASN A 354 -13.65 -5.30 -3.07
N GLU A 355 -14.62 -6.18 -3.27
CA GLU A 355 -16.05 -5.88 -3.42
C GLU A 355 -16.83 -6.11 -2.10
N GLY A 356 -16.26 -6.87 -1.17
CA GLY A 356 -16.83 -7.18 0.14
C GLY A 356 -16.29 -6.31 1.29
N THR A 357 -16.21 -6.88 2.49
CA THR A 357 -15.73 -6.19 3.70
C THR A 357 -14.36 -6.70 4.16
N ILE A 358 -13.48 -5.78 4.54
CA ILE A 358 -12.24 -6.05 5.27
C ILE A 358 -12.24 -5.20 6.55
N THR A 359 -12.13 -5.83 7.71
CA THR A 359 -12.28 -5.16 9.02
C THR A 359 -11.16 -5.54 9.99
N ILE A 360 -10.51 -4.54 10.58
CA ILE A 360 -9.40 -4.71 11.55
C ILE A 360 -9.86 -4.49 12.99
N THR A 361 -9.86 -5.56 13.79
CA THR A 361 -10.46 -5.57 15.14
C THR A 361 -9.49 -5.17 16.26
N ASN A 362 -8.21 -5.59 16.19
CA ASN A 362 -7.19 -5.39 17.24
C ASN A 362 -6.10 -4.40 16.83
N GLY A 363 -6.46 -3.34 16.08
CA GLY A 363 -5.49 -2.36 15.57
C GLY A 363 -4.85 -1.49 16.66
N THR A 364 -3.72 -1.93 17.19
CA THR A 364 -2.93 -1.29 18.25
C THR A 364 -2.12 -0.08 17.76
N ASN A 365 -1.66 0.76 18.69
CA ASN A 365 -0.96 2.03 18.39
C ASN A 365 0.58 1.89 18.31
N ASN A 366 1.15 0.69 18.50
CA ASN A 366 2.59 0.49 18.74
C ASN A 366 3.50 0.50 17.49
N GLY A 367 3.02 1.03 16.36
CA GLY A 367 3.82 1.17 15.13
C GLY A 367 3.97 -0.08 14.25
N ASP A 368 3.31 -1.19 14.62
CA ASP A 368 3.18 -2.39 13.78
C ASP A 368 2.29 -2.12 12.54
N TYR A 369 2.45 -2.95 11.49
CA TYR A 369 1.67 -2.90 10.24
C TYR A 369 0.17 -3.23 10.41
N SER A 370 -0.60 -2.32 11.04
CA SER A 370 -2.04 -2.51 11.24
C SER A 370 -2.87 -1.80 10.17
N ALA A 371 -3.26 -2.54 9.12
CA ALA A 371 -4.06 -2.02 8.02
C ALA A 371 -5.01 -3.04 7.38
N GLY A 372 -6.03 -2.58 6.66
CA GLY A 372 -6.89 -3.46 5.86
C GLY A 372 -6.10 -4.23 4.80
N ILE A 373 -5.24 -3.52 4.08
CA ILE A 373 -4.26 -4.07 3.14
C ILE A 373 -2.86 -3.55 3.52
N VAL A 374 -1.88 -4.45 3.61
CA VAL A 374 -0.47 -4.13 3.85
C VAL A 374 0.38 -4.65 2.67
N VAL A 375 1.09 -3.73 2.03
CA VAL A 375 2.18 -4.00 1.08
C VAL A 375 3.50 -3.62 1.75
N ALA A 376 4.48 -4.53 1.82
CA ALA A 376 5.85 -4.19 2.20
C ALA A 376 6.93 -4.99 1.44
N ALA A 377 8.00 -4.32 1.00
CA ALA A 377 9.25 -4.92 0.53
C ALA A 377 10.21 -5.19 1.71
N VAL A 378 11.26 -5.99 1.50
CA VAL A 378 12.23 -6.36 2.56
C VAL A 378 13.68 -6.00 2.20
N ASP A 379 14.25 -6.56 1.14
CA ASP A 379 15.66 -6.45 0.77
C ASP A 379 15.89 -5.62 -0.52
N LYS A 380 15.28 -4.43 -0.60
CA LYS A 380 15.44 -3.44 -1.70
C LYS A 380 15.06 -3.90 -3.12
N LYS A 381 14.45 -5.08 -3.26
CA LYS A 381 13.83 -5.54 -4.51
C LYS A 381 12.36 -5.14 -4.49
N ASN A 382 11.88 -4.62 -5.61
CA ASN A 382 10.51 -4.11 -5.71
C ASN A 382 9.55 -5.24 -6.10
N PRO A 383 8.69 -5.76 -5.19
CA PRO A 383 7.56 -6.58 -5.58
C PRO A 383 6.62 -5.79 -6.52
N ILE A 384 5.93 -6.50 -7.40
CA ILE A 384 5.07 -5.93 -8.43
C ILE A 384 3.61 -6.30 -8.12
N TYR A 385 2.79 -5.28 -7.95
CA TYR A 385 1.35 -5.36 -7.83
C TYR A 385 0.78 -4.60 -9.04
N ALA A 386 0.02 -5.22 -9.95
CA ALA A 386 -0.49 -4.45 -11.08
C ALA A 386 -1.62 -3.52 -10.60
N ASP A 387 -2.76 -4.07 -10.20
CA ASP A 387 -3.94 -3.28 -9.79
C ASP A 387 -4.46 -3.64 -8.39
N ILE A 388 -4.71 -2.60 -7.60
CA ILE A 388 -5.44 -2.69 -6.32
C ILE A 388 -6.76 -1.92 -6.49
N GLN A 389 -7.89 -2.60 -6.33
CA GLN A 389 -9.23 -2.04 -6.54
C GLN A 389 -10.10 -2.24 -5.29
N ASN A 390 -10.61 -1.16 -4.70
CA ASN A 390 -11.64 -1.22 -3.67
C ASN A 390 -12.97 -0.66 -4.17
N LYS A 391 -14.00 -1.51 -4.14
CA LYS A 391 -15.41 -1.23 -4.47
C LYS A 391 -16.32 -1.45 -3.25
N GLY A 392 -15.88 -2.28 -2.29
CA GLY A 392 -16.53 -2.52 -1.01
C GLY A 392 -15.99 -1.63 0.12
N THR A 393 -15.89 -2.19 1.31
CA THR A 393 -15.47 -1.45 2.53
C THR A 393 -14.20 -2.02 3.14
N ILE A 394 -13.23 -1.16 3.42
CA ILE A 394 -12.01 -1.45 4.17
C ILE A 394 -12.00 -0.57 5.43
N THR A 395 -12.42 -1.14 6.56
CA THR A 395 -12.31 -0.52 7.88
C THR A 395 -10.98 -0.95 8.52
N GLY A 396 -9.97 -0.12 8.32
CA GLY A 396 -8.59 -0.39 8.66
C GLY A 396 -8.23 -0.35 10.13
N GLY A 397 -6.94 -0.57 10.39
CA GLY A 397 -6.34 -0.50 11.73
C GLY A 397 -5.93 0.94 12.04
N GLN A 398 -4.62 1.15 12.20
CA GLN A 398 -4.06 2.51 12.09
C GLN A 398 -4.29 3.08 10.67
N TYR A 399 -4.23 2.21 9.66
CA TYR A 399 -4.32 2.59 8.25
C TYR A 399 -5.42 1.83 7.52
N GLY A 400 -6.06 2.44 6.52
CA GLY A 400 -6.94 1.72 5.60
C GLY A 400 -6.11 0.83 4.67
N VAL A 401 -5.16 1.46 3.96
CA VAL A 401 -4.11 0.79 3.18
C VAL A 401 -2.73 1.32 3.61
N PHE A 402 -1.78 0.40 3.83
CA PHE A 402 -0.39 0.69 4.17
C PHE A 402 0.53 0.18 3.05
N ILE A 403 1.46 1.01 2.59
CA ILE A 403 2.32 0.71 1.43
C ILE A 403 3.78 1.06 1.74
N GLU A 404 4.67 0.10 1.55
CA GLU A 404 6.10 0.21 1.82
C GLU A 404 6.94 -0.44 0.70
N GLY A 405 7.44 0.37 -0.23
CA GLY A 405 8.19 -0.11 -1.39
C GLY A 405 7.35 -0.89 -2.41
N GLY A 406 8.00 -1.30 -3.50
CA GLY A 406 7.35 -1.99 -4.61
C GLY A 406 6.71 -1.05 -5.63
N THR A 407 6.22 -1.65 -6.71
CA THR A 407 5.53 -0.93 -7.80
C THR A 407 4.07 -1.33 -7.85
N ILE A 408 3.19 -0.33 -7.85
CA ILE A 408 1.75 -0.44 -8.09
C ILE A 408 1.45 0.29 -9.41
N ASN A 409 0.72 -0.31 -10.35
CA ASN A 409 0.29 0.45 -11.53
C ASN A 409 -0.86 1.39 -11.11
N ASN A 410 -2.00 0.84 -10.70
CA ASN A 410 -3.16 1.62 -10.29
C ASN A 410 -3.67 1.20 -8.91
N LEU A 411 -3.94 2.19 -8.05
CA LEU A 411 -4.73 2.02 -6.83
C LEU A 411 -6.05 2.77 -7.04
N LYS A 412 -7.12 2.00 -7.23
CA LYS A 412 -8.48 2.47 -7.54
C LYS A 412 -9.41 2.30 -6.35
N ASN A 413 -10.20 3.32 -6.04
CA ASN A 413 -11.19 3.27 -4.98
C ASN A 413 -12.53 3.92 -5.39
N SER A 414 -13.51 3.09 -5.72
CA SER A 414 -14.94 3.45 -5.83
C SER A 414 -15.73 3.10 -4.55
N GLY A 415 -15.12 2.34 -3.63
CA GLY A 415 -15.67 1.98 -2.33
C GLY A 415 -15.22 2.90 -1.19
N THR A 416 -15.25 2.38 0.04
CA THR A 416 -14.81 3.10 1.26
C THR A 416 -13.53 2.52 1.83
N ILE A 417 -12.53 3.37 2.11
CA ILE A 417 -11.28 3.05 2.82
C ILE A 417 -11.16 3.99 4.03
N GLU A 418 -11.07 3.43 5.24
CA GLU A 418 -10.93 4.20 6.48
C GLU A 418 -9.76 3.70 7.34
N GLY A 419 -9.06 4.60 8.04
CA GLY A 419 -8.00 4.27 8.99
C GLY A 419 -8.03 5.16 10.24
N LYS A 420 -7.73 4.59 11.42
CA LYS A 420 -7.74 5.31 12.72
C LYS A 420 -6.61 6.34 12.86
N LYS A 421 -5.74 6.45 11.85
CA LYS A 421 -4.73 7.49 11.68
C LYS A 421 -4.77 8.03 10.25
N ASP A 422 -4.40 7.26 9.24
CA ASP A 422 -4.40 7.72 7.85
C ASP A 422 -5.21 6.77 6.94
N GLY A 423 -5.97 7.29 5.98
CA GLY A 423 -6.79 6.47 5.08
C GLY A 423 -5.92 5.58 4.16
N ILE A 424 -5.00 6.20 3.42
CA ILE A 424 -3.88 5.54 2.74
C ILE A 424 -2.57 6.16 3.23
N ALA A 425 -1.58 5.34 3.57
CA ALA A 425 -0.27 5.83 3.98
C ALA A 425 0.91 5.10 3.33
N PHE A 426 1.94 5.89 3.03
CA PHE A 426 3.19 5.45 2.42
C PHE A 426 4.30 5.52 3.46
N PHE A 427 4.88 4.38 3.77
CA PHE A 427 5.93 4.23 4.77
C PHE A 427 7.17 3.57 4.18
N ASN A 428 8.23 3.63 4.96
CA ASN A 428 9.49 2.98 4.68
C ASN A 428 10.26 2.88 6.00
N ALA A 429 10.59 1.65 6.40
CA ALA A 429 11.20 1.27 7.65
C ALA A 429 12.47 0.46 7.36
N GLU A 430 13.58 1.19 7.36
CA GLU A 430 14.97 0.71 7.24
C GLU A 430 15.40 0.30 5.81
N GLY A 431 16.53 0.86 5.36
CA GLY A 431 17.17 0.47 4.10
C GLY A 431 17.19 1.55 3.02
N THR A 432 16.75 1.19 1.82
CA THR A 432 16.60 2.10 0.66
C THR A 432 15.55 1.50 -0.28
N LEU A 433 14.28 1.70 0.02
CA LEU A 433 13.16 1.18 -0.76
C LEU A 433 12.59 2.27 -1.69
N HIS A 434 12.11 1.82 -2.85
CA HIS A 434 11.50 2.68 -3.85
C HIS A 434 10.03 2.27 -4.00
N THR A 435 9.13 3.15 -3.58
CA THR A 435 7.68 2.97 -3.76
C THR A 435 7.24 3.75 -4.99
N THR A 436 6.54 3.11 -5.93
CA THR A 436 5.98 3.79 -7.11
C THR A 436 4.50 3.42 -7.26
N ILE A 437 3.62 4.42 -7.38
CA ILE A 437 2.26 4.26 -7.91
C ILE A 437 2.14 5.07 -9.20
N THR A 438 1.65 4.47 -10.30
CA THR A 438 1.44 5.24 -11.54
C THR A 438 0.19 6.12 -11.42
N ASN A 439 -0.96 5.56 -11.01
CA ASN A 439 -2.18 6.33 -10.76
C ASN A 439 -2.82 5.96 -9.41
N LEU A 440 -3.17 6.97 -8.63
CA LEU A 440 -4.02 6.87 -7.45
C LEU A 440 -5.37 7.51 -7.78
N GLU A 441 -6.40 6.69 -7.93
CA GLU A 441 -7.69 7.08 -8.48
C GLU A 441 -8.81 6.81 -7.48
N ILE A 442 -9.47 7.87 -7.02
CA ILE A 442 -10.68 7.77 -6.23
C ILE A 442 -11.83 7.97 -7.22
N GLU A 443 -12.48 6.87 -7.59
CA GLU A 443 -13.55 6.78 -8.58
C GLU A 443 -14.86 7.33 -8.02
N GLN A 444 -15.91 7.46 -8.85
CA GLN A 444 -17.16 8.13 -8.46
C GLN A 444 -17.77 7.53 -7.18
N GLY A 445 -18.09 8.40 -6.22
CA GLY A 445 -18.62 8.02 -4.90
C GLY A 445 -17.61 7.39 -3.93
N GLY A 446 -16.34 7.21 -4.35
CA GLY A 446 -15.30 6.61 -3.52
C GLY A 446 -14.88 7.49 -2.35
N ILE A 447 -14.71 6.89 -1.17
CA ILE A 447 -14.33 7.57 0.07
C ILE A 447 -12.97 7.05 0.56
N ILE A 448 -12.03 7.98 0.83
CA ILE A 448 -10.84 7.73 1.63
C ILE A 448 -10.86 8.65 2.84
N ARG A 449 -10.80 8.10 4.05
CA ARG A 449 -10.86 8.86 5.31
C ARG A 449 -9.78 8.41 6.30
N GLY A 450 -9.14 9.37 6.97
CA GLY A 450 -8.30 9.12 8.14
C GLY A 450 -8.53 10.14 9.25
N GLU A 451 -8.49 9.68 10.50
CA GLU A 451 -8.60 10.55 11.69
C GLU A 451 -7.57 11.67 11.70
N GLN A 452 -6.35 11.37 11.27
CA GLN A 452 -5.30 12.32 10.95
C GLN A 452 -5.42 12.75 9.48
N ASN A 453 -4.95 11.96 8.50
CA ASN A 453 -4.92 12.39 7.10
C ASN A 453 -5.68 11.45 6.15
N GLY A 454 -6.26 12.00 5.07
CA GLY A 454 -6.88 11.18 4.03
C GLY A 454 -5.84 10.31 3.30
N ILE A 455 -4.84 10.97 2.71
CA ILE A 455 -3.70 10.34 2.05
C ILE A 455 -2.40 10.92 2.64
N ASN A 456 -1.50 10.06 3.10
CA ASN A 456 -0.25 10.44 3.75
C ASN A 456 0.97 9.88 3.01
N ILE A 457 1.54 10.69 2.11
CA ILE A 457 2.78 10.39 1.36
C ILE A 457 3.99 10.95 2.14
N SER A 458 4.12 10.59 3.43
CA SER A 458 5.22 11.04 4.29
C SER A 458 5.66 9.97 5.31
N LYS A 459 6.96 10.01 5.65
CA LYS A 459 7.70 8.96 6.35
C LYS A 459 8.22 9.43 7.71
N ASN A 460 8.40 8.48 8.64
CA ASN A 460 9.04 8.73 9.94
C ASN A 460 10.58 8.53 9.95
N ASN A 461 11.14 7.37 9.55
CA ASN A 461 12.52 6.97 9.98
C ASN A 461 13.50 6.58 8.85
N GLY A 462 14.63 7.29 8.67
CA GLY A 462 15.77 6.90 7.81
C GLY A 462 15.99 7.79 6.57
N ASP A 463 17.02 7.48 5.76
CA ASP A 463 17.55 8.34 4.68
C ASP A 463 17.68 7.65 3.30
N LYS A 464 17.51 8.46 2.22
CA LYS A 464 17.68 8.17 0.78
C LYS A 464 16.52 7.43 0.10
N ASP A 465 15.35 7.42 0.72
CA ASP A 465 14.20 6.69 0.17
C ASP A 465 13.43 7.48 -0.88
N GLN A 466 12.77 6.77 -1.80
CA GLN A 466 11.93 7.39 -2.83
C GLN A 466 10.49 6.87 -2.73
N THR A 467 9.53 7.79 -2.78
CA THR A 467 8.11 7.49 -3.01
C THR A 467 7.60 8.40 -4.11
N VAL A 468 7.20 7.78 -5.24
CA VAL A 468 6.64 8.48 -6.40
C VAL A 468 5.17 8.09 -6.56
N VAL A 469 4.30 9.09 -6.62
CA VAL A 469 2.95 8.95 -7.18
C VAL A 469 2.96 9.69 -8.53
N GLY A 470 2.46 9.06 -9.59
CA GLY A 470 2.29 9.71 -10.89
C GLY A 470 1.14 10.71 -10.82
N ASN A 471 -0.10 10.23 -10.91
CA ASN A 471 -1.30 11.06 -10.83
C ASN A 471 -2.13 10.77 -9.58
N LEU A 472 -2.82 11.80 -9.07
CA LEU A 472 -3.90 11.67 -8.10
C LEU A 472 -5.18 12.23 -8.72
N THR A 473 -6.20 11.39 -8.90
CA THR A 473 -7.51 11.78 -9.44
C THR A 473 -8.59 11.54 -8.40
N ILE A 474 -9.38 12.56 -8.08
CA ILE A 474 -10.57 12.48 -7.23
C ILE A 474 -11.77 12.80 -8.12
N ALA A 475 -12.51 11.77 -8.54
CA ALA A 475 -13.66 11.89 -9.45
C ALA A 475 -14.85 12.63 -8.81
N GLN A 476 -15.87 12.95 -9.61
CA GLN A 476 -17.12 13.52 -9.09
C GLN A 476 -17.69 12.66 -7.95
N ASP A 477 -18.32 13.30 -6.96
CA ASP A 477 -18.91 12.67 -5.76
C ASP A 477 -17.94 11.92 -4.84
N ALA A 478 -16.67 11.74 -5.24
CA ALA A 478 -15.62 11.15 -4.42
C ALA A 478 -15.17 12.10 -3.30
N THR A 479 -14.65 11.54 -2.20
CA THR A 479 -14.15 12.30 -1.05
C THR A 479 -12.82 11.76 -0.54
N VAL A 480 -11.84 12.65 -0.34
CA VAL A 480 -10.61 12.40 0.43
C VAL A 480 -10.59 13.32 1.65
N GLU A 481 -10.54 12.74 2.86
CA GLU A 481 -10.78 13.44 4.12
C GLU A 481 -9.75 13.13 5.21
N GLY A 482 -9.04 14.15 5.69
CA GLY A 482 -8.30 14.12 6.96
C GLY A 482 -9.07 14.83 8.07
N ILE A 483 -9.70 14.07 8.98
CA ILE A 483 -10.69 14.59 9.94
C ILE A 483 -10.06 15.65 10.87
N ASN A 484 -8.84 15.41 11.35
CA ASN A 484 -8.12 16.35 12.22
C ASN A 484 -6.83 16.90 11.60
N GLY A 485 -6.16 16.14 10.74
CA GLY A 485 -5.01 16.55 9.95
C GLY A 485 -5.41 17.10 8.58
N SER A 486 -4.87 16.54 7.50
CA SER A 486 -5.00 17.09 6.13
C SER A 486 -5.57 16.10 5.13
N GLY A 487 -6.23 16.58 4.07
CA GLY A 487 -6.72 15.72 2.99
C GLY A 487 -5.58 14.94 2.32
N LEU A 488 -4.52 15.67 1.95
CA LEU A 488 -3.25 15.13 1.44
C LEU A 488 -2.06 15.70 2.22
N VAL A 489 -1.11 14.84 2.58
CA VAL A 489 0.25 15.23 3.01
C VAL A 489 1.27 14.61 2.05
N LEU A 490 2.23 15.40 1.59
CA LEU A 490 3.34 14.98 0.73
C LEU A 490 4.66 15.44 1.35
N GLY A 491 5.52 14.50 1.74
CA GLY A 491 6.80 14.79 2.40
C GLY A 491 6.71 15.24 3.87
N LYS A 492 7.87 15.52 4.46
CA LYS A 492 8.08 15.75 5.91
C LYS A 492 8.92 17.01 6.16
N ASP A 493 8.89 17.56 7.37
CA ASP A 493 9.72 18.73 7.70
C ASP A 493 11.20 18.35 7.79
N ASN A 494 11.99 18.61 6.75
CA ASN A 494 13.43 18.41 6.71
C ASN A 494 14.20 19.50 7.51
N LYS A 495 13.86 19.68 8.80
CA LYS A 495 14.35 20.76 9.68
C LYS A 495 15.88 20.83 9.86
N ASN A 496 16.59 19.76 9.51
CA ASN A 496 18.05 19.66 9.64
C ASN A 496 18.80 19.66 8.29
N GLY A 497 18.12 19.78 7.15
CA GLY A 497 18.74 19.82 5.81
C GLY A 497 19.37 18.53 5.28
N SER A 498 19.72 17.56 6.13
CA SER A 498 20.51 16.37 5.76
C SER A 498 19.75 15.22 5.09
N SER A 499 18.41 15.24 5.05
CA SER A 499 17.66 14.12 4.49
C SER A 499 17.65 14.18 2.96
N SER A 500 18.05 13.07 2.33
CA SER A 500 18.10 12.89 0.87
C SER A 500 16.92 12.08 0.32
N ASP A 501 15.85 11.99 1.11
CA ASP A 501 14.58 11.36 0.72
C ASP A 501 13.84 12.16 -0.36
N LYS A 502 13.13 11.46 -1.24
CA LYS A 502 12.33 12.04 -2.33
C LYS A 502 10.88 11.59 -2.25
N TYR A 503 10.02 12.47 -1.77
CA TYR A 503 8.56 12.32 -1.81
C TYR A 503 8.06 13.14 -2.99
N GLN A 504 7.57 12.48 -4.04
CA GLN A 504 7.22 13.12 -5.29
C GLN A 504 5.79 12.76 -5.71
N LEU A 505 5.01 13.76 -6.10
CA LEU A 505 3.80 13.55 -6.92
C LEU A 505 4.08 14.23 -8.26
N THR A 506 4.48 13.47 -9.27
CA THR A 506 5.17 14.02 -10.47
C THR A 506 4.23 14.52 -11.57
N GLY A 507 3.07 13.89 -11.70
CA GLY A 507 1.97 14.30 -12.58
C GLY A 507 1.04 15.30 -11.90
N LYS A 508 -0.27 15.18 -12.19
CA LYS A 508 -1.30 16.12 -11.70
C LYS A 508 -2.06 15.58 -10.49
N ILE A 509 -2.51 16.51 -9.65
CA ILE A 509 -3.67 16.34 -8.78
C ILE A 509 -4.88 16.90 -9.54
N GLU A 510 -5.87 16.05 -9.84
CA GLU A 510 -7.15 16.47 -10.42
C GLU A 510 -8.29 16.22 -9.43
N VAL A 511 -9.03 17.29 -9.10
CA VAL A 511 -10.12 17.27 -8.12
C VAL A 511 -11.42 17.65 -8.80
N ASN A 512 -12.24 16.64 -9.12
CA ASN A 512 -13.63 16.78 -9.58
C ASN A 512 -14.65 16.46 -8.45
N GLY A 513 -14.20 15.81 -7.38
CA GLY A 513 -14.94 15.59 -6.13
C GLY A 513 -14.47 16.53 -5.01
N THR A 514 -14.42 16.03 -3.77
CA THR A 514 -13.99 16.81 -2.59
C THR A 514 -12.65 16.32 -2.02
N LEU A 515 -11.70 17.25 -1.84
CA LEU A 515 -10.47 17.05 -1.07
C LEU A 515 -10.47 17.99 0.14
N LYS A 516 -10.44 17.45 1.36
CA LYS A 516 -10.64 18.25 2.59
C LYS A 516 -9.79 17.82 3.77
N GLY A 517 -9.43 18.79 4.61
CA GLY A 517 -8.82 18.50 5.91
C GLY A 517 -8.76 19.71 6.85
N LYS A 518 -8.93 19.45 8.14
CA LYS A 518 -9.07 20.47 9.20
C LYS A 518 -7.82 21.34 9.42
N THR A 519 -6.63 20.79 9.15
CA THR A 519 -5.34 21.51 9.23
C THR A 519 -4.97 22.16 7.89
N ALA A 520 -5.34 21.51 6.78
CA ALA A 520 -5.13 21.92 5.39
C ALA A 520 -5.86 20.94 4.46
N ALA A 521 -6.16 21.33 3.23
CA ALA A 521 -6.57 20.37 2.21
C ALA A 521 -5.35 19.61 1.65
N ILE A 522 -4.25 20.34 1.40
CA ILE A 522 -2.97 19.79 0.93
C ILE A 522 -1.84 20.41 1.75
N ILE A 523 -0.89 19.58 2.20
CA ILE A 523 0.43 20.02 2.71
C ILE A 523 1.51 19.42 1.82
N ASN A 524 2.25 20.26 1.10
CA ASN A 524 3.47 19.89 0.40
C ASN A 524 4.73 20.29 1.18
N LYS A 525 5.56 19.28 1.42
CA LYS A 525 6.90 19.27 2.02
C LYS A 525 7.84 18.32 1.22
N GLY A 526 7.47 18.03 -0.03
CA GLY A 526 8.21 17.24 -1.00
C GLY A 526 8.19 17.93 -2.37
N GLU A 527 8.20 17.16 -3.46
CA GLU A 527 8.13 17.67 -4.83
C GLU A 527 6.74 17.43 -5.42
N LEU A 528 5.99 18.51 -5.65
CA LEU A 528 4.69 18.50 -6.29
C LEU A 528 4.82 19.02 -7.73
N GLY A 529 4.65 18.12 -8.69
CA GLY A 529 4.89 18.30 -10.13
C GLY A 529 6.35 18.12 -10.53
N SER A 530 6.61 17.58 -11.72
CA SER A 530 7.98 17.43 -12.28
C SER A 530 8.32 18.40 -13.42
N ASN A 531 7.31 19.01 -14.07
CA ASN A 531 7.48 19.67 -15.37
C ASN A 531 7.05 21.15 -15.30
N GLU A 532 7.90 22.06 -15.74
CA GLU A 532 7.52 23.47 -15.85
C GLU A 532 6.42 23.67 -16.90
N GLY A 533 5.45 24.55 -16.60
CA GLY A 533 4.35 24.90 -17.51
C GLY A 533 3.27 23.82 -17.70
N GLY A 534 3.42 22.61 -17.15
CA GLY A 534 2.34 21.62 -17.07
C GLY A 534 1.42 21.88 -15.87
N ASP A 535 0.14 21.46 -15.95
CA ASP A 535 -0.77 21.56 -14.80
C ASP A 535 -0.39 20.56 -13.70
N VAL A 536 -0.25 21.05 -12.46
CA VAL A 536 0.03 20.22 -11.27
C VAL A 536 -1.16 20.12 -10.32
N LEU A 537 -2.03 21.14 -10.27
CA LEU A 537 -3.28 21.11 -9.53
C LEU A 537 -4.42 21.66 -10.40
N VAL A 538 -5.43 20.82 -10.66
CA VAL A 538 -6.64 21.20 -11.40
C VAL A 538 -7.86 20.90 -10.55
N ILE A 539 -8.64 21.94 -10.23
CA ILE A 539 -9.98 21.79 -9.66
C ILE A 539 -10.97 21.88 -10.83
N GLY A 540 -11.75 20.83 -11.05
CA GLY A 540 -12.80 20.78 -12.07
C GLY A 540 -14.04 21.59 -11.69
N GLU A 541 -15.03 21.63 -12.59
CA GLU A 541 -16.24 22.46 -12.42
C GLU A 541 -17.07 22.09 -11.18
N GLN A 542 -17.14 20.80 -10.85
CA GLN A 542 -17.78 20.27 -9.63
C GLN A 542 -16.77 20.08 -8.47
N GLY A 543 -15.50 20.35 -8.71
CA GLY A 543 -14.40 20.10 -7.78
C GLY A 543 -14.41 21.05 -6.59
N LYS A 544 -14.07 20.52 -5.41
CA LYS A 544 -13.97 21.28 -4.17
C LYS A 544 -12.71 20.93 -3.39
N ILE A 545 -12.00 21.96 -2.96
CA ILE A 545 -10.90 21.89 -2.02
C ILE A 545 -11.33 22.63 -0.75
N GLU A 546 -11.46 21.94 0.38
CA GLU A 546 -11.87 22.54 1.66
C GLU A 546 -10.67 22.64 2.60
N GLY A 547 -10.14 23.86 2.72
CA GLY A 547 -8.91 24.17 3.46
C GLY A 547 -7.77 24.58 2.53
N VAL A 548 -6.71 25.14 3.13
CA VAL A 548 -5.58 25.73 2.39
C VAL A 548 -4.73 24.65 1.68
N VAL A 549 -4.24 24.98 0.49
CA VAL A 549 -3.14 24.30 -0.20
C VAL A 549 -1.81 24.95 0.23
N LYS A 550 -1.06 24.27 1.09
CA LYS A 550 0.19 24.78 1.68
C LYS A 550 1.41 24.19 0.95
N ASN A 551 2.23 25.03 0.32
CA ASN A 551 3.60 24.68 -0.06
C ASN A 551 4.54 25.21 1.02
N GLU A 552 4.88 24.36 1.99
CA GLU A 552 5.68 24.73 3.16
C GLU A 552 7.16 24.94 2.77
N SER A 553 7.98 25.50 3.67
CA SER A 553 9.36 25.94 3.34
C SER A 553 10.31 24.85 2.82
N GLY A 554 10.04 23.57 3.10
CA GLY A 554 10.76 22.42 2.53
C GLY A 554 10.13 21.82 1.26
N GLY A 555 8.96 22.32 0.84
CA GLY A 555 8.25 21.88 -0.36
C GLY A 555 8.69 22.59 -1.63
N THR A 556 8.52 21.90 -2.76
CA THR A 556 8.77 22.37 -4.13
C THR A 556 7.50 22.20 -4.95
N LEU A 557 7.05 23.26 -5.64
CA LEU A 557 5.87 23.22 -6.53
C LEU A 557 6.26 23.58 -7.97
N LYS A 558 6.22 22.62 -8.89
CA LYS A 558 6.62 22.76 -10.29
C LYS A 558 5.47 22.42 -11.24
N GLY A 559 4.67 23.44 -11.55
CA GLY A 559 3.58 23.37 -12.50
C GLY A 559 2.57 24.50 -12.27
N ASN A 560 1.48 24.49 -13.04
CA ASN A 560 0.40 25.46 -12.97
C ASN A 560 -0.72 25.00 -12.01
N ILE A 561 -1.47 25.97 -11.49
CA ILE A 561 -2.65 25.76 -10.65
C ILE A 561 -3.86 26.34 -11.36
N THR A 562 -4.85 25.52 -11.67
CA THR A 562 -6.07 25.94 -12.39
C THR A 562 -7.33 25.64 -11.57
N ASN A 563 -8.11 26.67 -11.24
CA ASN A 563 -9.45 26.53 -10.69
C ASN A 563 -10.50 26.69 -11.81
N LYS A 564 -11.35 25.67 -11.99
CA LYS A 564 -12.55 25.70 -12.84
C LYS A 564 -13.85 25.63 -12.02
N GLY A 565 -13.74 25.36 -10.73
CA GLY A 565 -14.87 25.21 -9.82
C GLY A 565 -15.53 26.52 -9.43
N THR A 566 -16.61 26.41 -8.66
CA THR A 566 -17.35 27.55 -8.09
C THR A 566 -16.88 27.93 -6.68
N GLY A 567 -15.99 27.13 -6.07
CA GLY A 567 -15.44 27.38 -4.73
C GLY A 567 -14.25 28.34 -4.70
N THR A 568 -13.92 28.83 -3.51
CA THR A 568 -12.67 29.55 -3.23
C THR A 568 -11.53 28.55 -2.99
N LEU A 569 -10.47 28.64 -3.79
CA LEU A 569 -9.21 27.96 -3.53
C LEU A 569 -8.30 28.85 -2.69
N GLU A 570 -7.87 28.39 -1.51
CA GLU A 570 -6.86 29.09 -0.70
C GLU A 570 -5.47 28.47 -0.90
N ILE A 571 -4.45 29.31 -1.13
CA ILE A 571 -3.05 28.91 -1.40
C ILE A 571 -2.11 29.64 -0.44
N ASP A 572 -1.14 28.94 0.12
CA ASP A 572 -0.10 29.49 0.99
C ASP A 572 1.27 28.93 0.56
N ASN A 573 2.10 29.75 -0.08
CA ASN A 573 3.37 29.35 -0.67
C ASN A 573 4.58 29.97 0.04
N LYS A 574 5.23 29.16 0.89
CA LYS A 574 6.49 29.45 1.59
C LYS A 574 7.67 28.61 1.10
N GLY A 575 7.42 27.60 0.26
CA GLY A 575 8.42 26.71 -0.32
C GLY A 575 9.18 27.30 -1.50
N THR A 576 9.67 26.42 -2.38
CA THR A 576 10.26 26.76 -3.68
C THR A 576 9.25 26.51 -4.80
N VAL A 577 9.48 27.13 -5.96
CA VAL A 577 8.62 26.98 -7.15
C VAL A 577 9.43 26.71 -8.43
N GLY A 578 8.77 26.32 -9.52
CA GLY A 578 9.36 26.35 -10.87
C GLY A 578 9.66 27.78 -11.32
N ASN A 579 10.57 27.94 -12.29
CA ASN A 579 11.00 29.25 -12.80
C ASN A 579 9.85 30.07 -13.41
N LYS A 580 8.79 29.38 -13.83
CA LYS A 580 7.47 29.95 -14.13
C LYS A 580 6.35 29.10 -13.56
N THR A 581 5.41 29.74 -12.87
CA THR A 581 4.14 29.15 -12.41
C THR A 581 2.98 29.99 -12.94
N VAL A 582 1.99 29.38 -13.59
CA VAL A 582 0.72 30.05 -13.91
C VAL A 582 -0.33 29.68 -12.86
N ILE A 583 -1.04 30.67 -12.33
CA ILE A 583 -2.21 30.48 -11.47
C ILE A 583 -3.41 31.05 -12.21
N LYS A 584 -4.37 30.18 -12.54
CA LYS A 584 -5.45 30.46 -13.48
C LYS A 584 -6.83 30.23 -12.85
N ASN A 585 -7.72 31.20 -12.97
CA ASN A 585 -9.13 31.02 -12.63
C ASN A 585 -10.02 31.08 -13.87
N ASP A 586 -10.44 29.91 -14.34
CA ASP A 586 -11.42 29.74 -15.42
C ASP A 586 -12.84 29.53 -14.87
N GLY A 587 -12.97 29.27 -13.57
CA GLY A 587 -14.24 28.98 -12.91
C GLY A 587 -14.99 30.21 -12.40
N GLY A 588 -16.24 29.99 -11.98
CA GLY A 588 -17.04 31.02 -11.28
C GLY A 588 -16.60 31.28 -9.83
N GLY A 589 -15.68 30.47 -9.29
CA GLY A 589 -15.11 30.62 -7.96
C GLY A 589 -14.02 31.68 -7.87
N SER A 590 -13.16 31.58 -6.86
CA SER A 590 -12.03 32.53 -6.67
C SER A 590 -10.75 31.82 -6.26
N ILE A 591 -9.61 32.51 -6.40
CA ILE A 591 -8.32 32.04 -5.88
C ILE A 591 -7.76 33.09 -4.91
N LYS A 592 -7.52 32.68 -3.67
CA LYS A 592 -7.00 33.52 -2.59
C LYS A 592 -5.61 33.04 -2.19
N ILE A 593 -4.60 33.85 -2.44
CA ILE A 593 -3.20 33.54 -2.13
C ILE A 593 -2.82 34.30 -0.86
N LEU A 594 -2.66 33.56 0.24
CA LEU A 594 -2.40 34.08 1.59
C LEU A 594 -0.96 34.59 1.72
N ASP A 595 -0.01 33.90 1.09
CA ASP A 595 1.41 34.25 1.01
C ASP A 595 1.98 33.70 -0.29
N TRP A 596 2.83 34.46 -0.98
CA TRP A 596 3.61 33.96 -2.11
C TRP A 596 5.09 34.33 -1.96
N LYS A 597 5.96 33.31 -1.85
CA LYS A 597 7.40 33.50 -1.86
C LYS A 597 7.93 33.67 -3.29
N LEU A 598 8.62 34.78 -3.53
CA LEU A 598 9.52 34.98 -4.67
C LEU A 598 10.95 34.68 -4.25
N GLU A 599 11.66 34.02 -5.17
CA GLU A 599 13.04 33.57 -5.06
C GLU A 599 13.73 33.68 -6.43
N ASN A 600 15.06 33.54 -6.48
CA ASN A 600 15.83 33.61 -7.72
C ASN A 600 15.60 32.39 -8.63
N GLN A 601 15.68 32.60 -9.95
CA GLN A 601 15.70 31.54 -10.95
C GLN A 601 16.88 30.59 -10.75
N ASP A 602 16.66 29.31 -11.02
CA ASP A 602 17.63 28.23 -10.80
C ASP A 602 18.89 28.37 -11.69
N ASN A 603 18.83 29.24 -12.70
CA ASN A 603 19.93 29.56 -13.63
C ASN A 603 20.99 30.53 -13.06
N GLY A 604 20.81 31.06 -11.85
CA GLY A 604 21.78 31.95 -11.20
C GLY A 604 21.89 33.36 -11.81
N SER A 605 20.97 33.76 -12.69
CA SER A 605 20.98 35.07 -13.36
C SER A 605 20.70 36.28 -12.45
N GLY A 606 20.31 36.06 -11.20
CA GLY A 606 19.82 37.11 -10.30
C GLY A 606 18.47 37.71 -10.74
N ASN A 607 17.73 37.01 -11.61
CA ASN A 607 16.33 37.32 -11.91
C ASN A 607 15.41 36.44 -11.04
N LEU A 608 14.24 36.96 -10.68
CA LEU A 608 13.26 36.23 -9.88
C LEU A 608 12.48 35.20 -10.71
N LYS A 609 12.00 34.15 -10.04
CA LYS A 609 11.00 33.22 -10.60
C LYS A 609 9.68 33.95 -10.82
N THR A 610 8.98 33.59 -11.88
CA THR A 610 7.78 34.31 -12.34
C THR A 610 6.49 33.63 -11.89
N VAL A 611 5.50 34.43 -11.46
CA VAL A 611 4.13 33.97 -11.24
C VAL A 611 3.18 34.77 -12.13
N GLN A 612 2.37 34.06 -12.91
CA GLN A 612 1.46 34.63 -13.89
C GLN A 612 0.00 34.40 -13.46
N PHE A 613 -0.74 35.48 -13.21
CA PHE A 613 -2.15 35.45 -12.81
C PHE A 613 -3.05 35.56 -14.04
N GLU A 614 -3.85 34.54 -14.31
CA GLU A 614 -4.59 34.39 -15.57
C GLU A 614 -6.05 33.96 -15.40
N GLY A 615 -6.81 34.08 -16.49
CA GLY A 615 -8.15 33.53 -16.62
C GLY A 615 -9.24 34.59 -16.70
N ASN A 616 -10.39 34.20 -17.24
CA ASN A 616 -11.55 35.06 -17.47
C ASN A 616 -12.71 34.76 -16.49
N GLY A 617 -12.47 33.91 -15.48
CA GLY A 617 -13.42 33.56 -14.44
C GLY A 617 -13.49 34.59 -13.32
N GLY A 618 -13.78 34.14 -12.11
CA GLY A 618 -13.82 34.98 -10.92
C GLY A 618 -12.44 35.44 -10.42
N ASN A 619 -12.44 36.15 -9.29
CA ASN A 619 -11.27 36.93 -8.87
C ASN A 619 -10.06 36.09 -8.43
N ILE A 620 -8.86 36.62 -8.69
CA ILE A 620 -7.61 36.19 -8.05
C ILE A 620 -7.16 37.31 -7.10
N THR A 621 -6.72 36.97 -5.88
CA THR A 621 -6.21 37.93 -4.90
C THR A 621 -4.94 37.42 -4.21
N LEU A 622 -4.00 38.33 -3.92
CA LEU A 622 -2.76 38.06 -3.21
C LEU A 622 -2.68 38.95 -1.95
N GLU A 623 -2.78 38.36 -0.77
CA GLU A 623 -2.72 39.10 0.50
C GLU A 623 -1.29 39.53 0.85
N LYS A 624 -0.29 38.68 0.56
CA LYS A 624 1.09 38.91 0.97
C LYS A 624 2.11 38.35 -0.02
N LEU A 625 3.18 39.12 -0.26
CA LEU A 625 4.32 38.76 -1.11
C LEU A 625 5.59 38.73 -0.25
N THR A 626 6.25 37.57 -0.18
CA THR A 626 7.51 37.38 0.53
C THR A 626 8.68 37.35 -0.45
N ILE A 627 9.63 38.26 -0.32
CA ILE A 627 10.86 38.27 -1.12
C ILE A 627 11.97 37.64 -0.28
N SER A 628 12.59 36.56 -0.76
CA SER A 628 13.62 35.79 -0.03
C SER A 628 15.06 36.21 -0.31
N GLU A 629 15.27 37.46 -0.72
CA GLU A 629 16.55 38.07 -1.00
C GLU A 629 16.72 39.35 -0.16
N THR A 630 17.97 39.73 0.08
CA THR A 630 18.31 41.06 0.58
C THR A 630 18.76 41.95 -0.58
N ASN A 631 18.23 43.17 -0.65
CA ASN A 631 18.51 44.18 -1.70
C ASN A 631 18.00 43.87 -3.13
N THR A 632 16.90 43.11 -3.28
CA THR A 632 16.24 42.91 -4.58
C THR A 632 15.75 44.22 -5.20
N ASP A 633 15.97 44.40 -6.50
CA ASP A 633 15.40 45.49 -7.29
C ASP A 633 13.87 45.35 -7.41
N ILE A 634 13.13 46.38 -7.01
CA ILE A 634 11.66 46.43 -7.10
C ILE A 634 11.16 46.29 -8.55
N THR A 635 11.97 46.67 -9.54
CA THR A 635 11.70 46.48 -10.97
C THR A 635 11.58 44.99 -11.31
N LYS A 636 12.52 44.17 -10.82
CA LYS A 636 12.50 42.71 -10.97
C LYS A 636 11.29 42.08 -10.27
N VAL A 637 10.87 42.62 -9.13
CA VAL A 637 9.64 42.19 -8.44
C VAL A 637 8.41 42.49 -9.29
N ALA A 638 8.34 43.67 -9.92
CA ALA A 638 7.23 44.03 -10.82
C ALA A 638 7.22 43.22 -12.13
N GLU A 639 8.40 42.82 -12.64
CA GLU A 639 8.56 41.93 -13.80
C GLU A 639 8.25 40.46 -13.47
N ALA A 640 8.47 40.03 -12.23
CA ALA A 640 8.14 38.68 -11.76
C ALA A 640 6.63 38.42 -11.66
N ILE A 641 5.83 39.47 -11.43
CA ILE A 641 4.37 39.39 -11.36
C ILE A 641 3.75 39.70 -12.73
N GLN A 642 3.17 38.67 -13.36
CA GLN A 642 2.73 38.69 -14.75
C GLN A 642 1.26 38.33 -14.93
N GLY A 643 0.76 38.48 -16.15
CA GLY A 643 -0.53 37.96 -16.59
C GLY A 643 -1.70 38.94 -16.58
N SER A 644 -2.81 38.52 -17.19
CA SER A 644 -4.02 39.34 -17.40
C SER A 644 -4.66 39.84 -16.09
N GLN A 645 -4.72 39.00 -15.05
CA GLN A 645 -5.37 39.33 -13.77
C GLN A 645 -4.44 40.05 -12.78
N LYS A 646 -3.19 40.37 -13.16
CA LYS A 646 -2.17 40.80 -12.20
C LYS A 646 -2.52 42.06 -11.41
N ALA A 647 -3.18 43.03 -12.04
CA ALA A 647 -3.58 44.27 -11.39
C ALA A 647 -4.67 44.06 -10.33
N GLN A 648 -5.59 43.12 -10.55
CA GLN A 648 -6.57 42.71 -9.54
C GLN A 648 -5.88 41.95 -8.40
N ALA A 649 -5.01 40.99 -8.75
CA ALA A 649 -4.33 40.14 -7.80
C ALA A 649 -3.53 40.96 -6.76
N VAL A 650 -2.78 41.97 -7.20
CA VAL A 650 -1.85 42.72 -6.32
C VAL A 650 -2.42 43.98 -5.65
N ALA A 651 -3.70 44.31 -5.87
CA ALA A 651 -4.29 45.59 -5.47
C ALA A 651 -4.19 45.93 -3.96
N HIS A 652 -4.05 44.91 -3.11
CA HIS A 652 -3.97 45.05 -1.64
C HIS A 652 -2.81 44.24 -1.01
N THR A 653 -1.82 43.82 -1.80
CA THR A 653 -0.73 42.94 -1.34
C THR A 653 0.24 43.63 -0.40
N GLN A 654 0.47 43.02 0.77
CA GLN A 654 1.55 43.41 1.67
C GLN A 654 2.88 42.81 1.22
N VAL A 655 3.88 43.65 0.91
CA VAL A 655 5.23 43.17 0.56
C VAL A 655 6.09 43.05 1.81
N LYS A 656 6.85 41.95 1.95
CA LYS A 656 7.77 41.69 3.06
C LYS A 656 9.07 41.02 2.58
N THR A 657 10.22 41.44 3.10
CA THR A 657 11.48 40.69 2.99
C THR A 657 11.55 39.56 4.01
N SER A 658 12.30 38.48 3.71
CA SER A 658 12.56 37.40 4.67
C SER A 658 13.30 37.89 5.92
N ASP A 659 14.29 38.75 5.71
CA ASP A 659 15.30 39.11 6.70
C ASP A 659 14.87 40.39 7.42
N GLY A 660 14.57 40.27 8.71
CA GLY A 660 13.91 41.31 9.48
C GLY A 660 14.86 42.40 9.98
N ASN A 661 14.73 43.61 9.43
CA ASN A 661 14.90 44.89 10.14
C ASN A 661 14.43 46.14 9.35
N GLY A 662 14.06 45.99 8.07
CA GLY A 662 13.53 47.08 7.24
C GLY A 662 12.24 46.70 6.50
N ALA A 663 11.15 46.48 7.23
CA ALA A 663 9.86 46.12 6.63
C ALA A 663 9.24 47.30 5.87
N VAL A 664 9.46 47.35 4.55
CA VAL A 664 8.79 48.32 3.65
C VAL A 664 7.37 47.86 3.38
N THR A 665 6.48 48.07 4.35
CA THR A 665 5.05 47.73 4.24
C THR A 665 4.33 48.70 3.30
N ILE A 666 4.51 48.50 1.98
CA ILE A 666 3.73 49.20 0.95
C ILE A 666 2.25 48.82 1.17
N THR A 667 1.49 49.74 1.75
CA THR A 667 0.10 49.50 2.15
C THR A 667 -0.82 50.29 1.22
N GLY A 668 -1.25 49.64 0.15
CA GLY A 668 -2.04 50.24 -0.93
C GLY A 668 -1.55 49.77 -2.30
N ASP A 669 -2.37 50.00 -3.33
CA ASP A 669 -2.12 49.62 -4.72
C ASP A 669 -0.65 49.83 -5.14
N LEU A 670 0.02 48.73 -5.48
CA LEU A 670 1.44 48.71 -5.84
C LEU A 670 1.76 49.61 -7.05
N LEU A 671 0.80 49.82 -7.97
CA LEU A 671 0.96 50.77 -9.08
C LEU A 671 0.96 52.22 -8.60
N ARG A 672 0.28 52.54 -7.50
CA ARG A 672 0.27 53.88 -6.89
C ARG A 672 1.47 54.11 -5.97
N GLY A 673 1.96 53.06 -5.29
CA GLY A 673 3.23 53.10 -4.56
C GLY A 673 4.42 53.45 -5.48
N LEU A 674 4.41 52.92 -6.71
CA LEU A 674 5.41 53.21 -7.74
C LEU A 674 5.52 54.70 -8.08
N VAL A 675 4.41 55.44 -8.07
CA VAL A 675 4.36 56.89 -8.36
C VAL A 675 4.96 57.73 -7.22
N ALA A 676 4.79 57.29 -5.97
CA ALA A 676 5.24 58.06 -4.80
C ALA A 676 6.77 58.14 -4.65
N ASN A 677 7.51 57.11 -5.10
CA ASN A 677 8.96 57.02 -4.88
C ASN A 677 9.81 57.75 -5.93
N ILE A 678 9.20 58.35 -6.96
CA ILE A 678 9.93 59.06 -8.03
C ILE A 678 10.42 60.45 -7.60
N ASP A 679 9.72 61.10 -6.65
CA ASP A 679 9.97 62.52 -6.31
C ASP A 679 10.23 62.80 -4.82
N GLY A 680 9.81 61.95 -3.88
CA GLY A 680 9.86 62.26 -2.44
C GLY A 680 11.23 62.73 -1.92
N SER A 681 12.31 62.03 -2.28
CA SER A 681 13.68 62.37 -1.89
C SER A 681 14.24 63.60 -2.63
N LYS A 682 13.95 63.72 -3.93
CA LYS A 682 14.41 64.84 -4.78
C LYS A 682 13.71 66.15 -4.39
N THR A 683 12.40 66.13 -4.21
CA THR A 683 11.62 67.27 -3.73
C THR A 683 12.00 67.65 -2.30
N ALA A 684 12.23 66.70 -1.38
CA ALA A 684 12.71 67.02 -0.03
C ALA A 684 14.10 67.67 -0.03
N ALA A 685 15.05 67.12 -0.81
CA ALA A 685 16.39 67.71 -0.96
C ALA A 685 16.33 69.11 -1.59
N ALA A 686 15.51 69.30 -2.64
CA ALA A 686 15.32 70.60 -3.28
C ALA A 686 14.65 71.63 -2.35
N ALA A 687 13.68 71.21 -1.53
CA ALA A 687 13.02 72.07 -0.54
C ALA A 687 13.99 72.47 0.59
N LEU A 688 14.80 71.53 1.09
CA LEU A 688 15.84 71.80 2.09
C LEU A 688 16.91 72.75 1.54
N ASN A 689 17.42 72.52 0.32
CA ASN A 689 18.39 73.43 -0.31
C ASN A 689 17.81 74.83 -0.52
N ARG A 690 16.56 74.96 -1.01
CA ARG A 690 15.88 76.26 -1.14
C ARG A 690 15.73 76.97 0.22
N THR A 691 15.39 76.23 1.27
CA THR A 691 15.24 76.78 2.64
C THR A 691 16.60 77.20 3.22
N LEU A 692 17.65 76.43 2.98
CA LEU A 692 19.02 76.72 3.42
C LEU A 692 19.56 77.97 2.72
N ILE A 693 19.39 78.05 1.39
CA ILE A 693 19.75 79.23 0.57
C ILE A 693 18.98 80.46 1.04
N ALA A 694 17.65 80.38 1.19
CA ALA A 694 16.84 81.51 1.67
C ALA A 694 17.28 82.00 3.07
N THR A 695 17.59 81.07 3.97
CA THR A 695 18.09 81.39 5.32
C THR A 695 19.47 82.03 5.28
N ALA A 696 20.37 81.56 4.40
CA ALA A 696 21.69 82.15 4.20
C ALA A 696 21.61 83.55 3.58
N THR A 697 20.76 83.75 2.58
CA THR A 697 20.50 85.08 1.97
C THR A 697 19.94 86.05 3.00
N ALA A 698 18.93 85.65 3.79
CA ALA A 698 18.36 86.50 4.83
C ALA A 698 19.40 86.90 5.91
N ARG A 699 20.29 85.98 6.30
CA ARG A 699 21.41 86.28 7.21
C ARG A 699 22.44 87.25 6.59
N ALA A 700 22.74 87.10 5.31
CA ALA A 700 23.62 88.04 4.60
C ALA A 700 23.01 89.45 4.54
N THR A 701 21.74 89.58 4.15
CA THR A 701 21.04 90.88 4.11
C THR A 701 20.93 91.51 5.51
N PHE A 702 20.73 90.72 6.56
CA PHE A 702 20.79 91.21 7.94
C PHE A 702 22.17 91.74 8.33
N LEU A 703 23.24 91.00 7.99
CA LEU A 703 24.62 91.45 8.22
C LEU A 703 24.96 92.73 7.45
N ASP A 704 24.61 92.82 6.16
CA ASP A 704 24.79 94.03 5.35
C ASP A 704 24.04 95.23 5.97
N THR A 705 22.82 95.01 6.49
CA THR A 705 22.02 96.05 7.14
C THR A 705 22.62 96.49 8.49
N VAL A 706 23.08 95.54 9.31
CA VAL A 706 23.73 95.85 10.61
C VAL A 706 25.07 96.55 10.39
N MET A 707 25.88 96.11 9.44
CA MET A 707 27.16 96.75 9.09
C MET A 707 26.95 98.15 8.48
N GLY A 708 25.96 98.32 7.60
CA GLY A 708 25.60 99.64 7.05
C GLY A 708 25.15 100.62 8.14
N ASN A 709 24.30 100.18 9.07
CA ASN A 709 23.84 100.99 10.20
C ASN A 709 24.98 101.30 11.19
N ALA A 710 25.88 100.34 11.45
CA ALA A 710 27.06 100.56 12.29
C ALA A 710 28.04 101.56 11.65
N LEU A 711 28.27 101.49 10.33
CA LEU A 711 29.11 102.44 9.59
C LEU A 711 28.51 103.84 9.54
N ASN A 712 27.19 103.96 9.32
CA ASN A 712 26.48 105.25 9.44
C ASN A 712 26.61 105.82 10.86
N THR A 713 26.45 104.99 11.89
CA THR A 713 26.60 105.42 13.30
C THR A 713 28.02 105.89 13.59
N LEU A 714 29.04 105.16 13.10
CA LEU A 714 30.45 105.52 13.27
C LEU A 714 30.80 106.84 12.54
N SER A 715 30.29 107.02 11.32
CA SER A 715 30.39 108.28 10.57
C SER A 715 29.74 109.45 11.33
N PHE A 716 28.56 109.23 11.92
CA PHE A 716 27.84 110.25 12.68
C PHE A 716 28.55 110.63 13.99
N LEU A 717 29.21 109.67 14.68
CA LEU A 717 30.05 109.99 15.84
C LEU A 717 31.30 110.79 15.46
N HIS A 718 31.96 110.47 14.34
CA HIS A 718 33.19 111.15 13.91
C HIS A 718 33.00 112.58 13.39
N HIS A 719 31.75 113.07 13.26
CA HIS A 719 31.46 114.41 12.73
C HIS A 719 30.97 115.44 13.76
N LYS A 720 30.93 115.12 15.06
CA LYS A 720 30.36 116.05 16.06
C LYS A 720 31.29 117.17 16.53
N ASP A 721 32.61 116.97 16.52
CA ASP A 721 33.59 117.97 16.96
C ASP A 721 34.62 118.33 15.88
N ARG A 722 34.97 119.61 15.78
CA ARG A 722 35.90 120.16 14.76
C ARG A 722 37.32 120.30 15.32
N ALA A 723 38.34 119.77 14.63
CA ALA A 723 39.57 120.51 14.28
C ALA A 723 40.60 119.68 13.46
N SER A 724 41.41 120.40 12.68
CA SER A 724 42.81 120.10 12.28
C SER A 724 43.21 118.74 11.68
N SER A 725 43.36 118.76 10.34
CA SER A 725 44.56 118.34 9.57
C SER A 725 45.18 116.93 9.67
N SER A 726 45.20 116.28 8.49
CA SER A 726 46.21 115.33 7.98
C SER A 726 46.15 113.86 8.43
N LEU A 727 46.87 113.03 7.66
CA LEU A 727 46.84 111.56 7.62
C LEU A 727 45.49 110.96 7.18
N GLY A 728 45.44 109.78 6.54
CA GLY A 728 46.55 108.94 6.11
C GLY A 728 46.20 107.45 6.16
N SER A 729 45.70 106.90 5.05
CA SER A 729 45.48 105.46 4.82
C SER A 729 44.74 104.67 5.91
N TYR A 730 43.41 104.57 5.80
CA TYR A 730 42.67 103.39 6.27
C TYR A 730 42.25 102.52 5.07
N LYS A 731 42.71 101.27 5.03
CA LYS A 731 42.38 100.31 3.96
C LYS A 731 40.97 99.74 4.13
N ASN A 732 39.99 100.31 3.43
CA ASN A 732 38.62 99.75 3.36
C ASN A 732 38.54 98.36 2.65
N ALA A 733 39.65 97.82 2.14
CA ALA A 733 39.71 96.56 1.41
C ALA A 733 39.32 95.32 2.24
N ASN A 734 39.63 95.29 3.54
CA ASN A 734 39.54 94.04 4.33
C ASN A 734 38.12 93.64 4.78
N LEU A 735 37.15 94.56 4.77
CA LEU A 735 35.76 94.26 5.18
C LEU A 735 34.93 93.74 3.99
N TYR A 736 35.02 94.37 2.82
CA TYR A 736 34.31 93.93 1.61
C TYR A 736 34.83 92.59 1.04
N ALA A 737 36.11 92.27 1.27
CA ALA A 737 36.67 90.99 0.86
C ALA A 737 35.92 89.80 1.49
N ASN A 738 35.66 89.84 2.80
CA ASN A 738 35.12 88.70 3.55
C ASN A 738 33.68 88.33 3.12
N ALA A 739 32.79 89.33 2.99
CA ALA A 739 31.42 89.11 2.52
C ALA A 739 31.36 88.57 1.07
N THR A 740 32.32 88.97 0.22
CA THR A 740 32.42 88.50 -1.17
C THR A 740 32.93 87.05 -1.23
N THR A 741 33.90 86.69 -0.39
CA THR A 741 34.39 85.30 -0.27
C THR A 741 33.26 84.35 0.16
N ILE A 742 32.50 84.71 1.20
CA ILE A 742 31.39 83.88 1.70
C ILE A 742 30.32 83.64 0.60
N ARG A 743 30.02 84.65 -0.24
CA ARG A 743 29.10 84.49 -1.37
C ARG A 743 29.65 83.55 -2.45
N ASN A 744 30.95 83.58 -2.70
CA ASN A 744 31.58 82.73 -3.73
C ASN A 744 31.80 81.28 -3.26
N ASP A 745 32.14 81.05 -2.00
CA ASP A 745 32.26 79.69 -1.43
C ASP A 745 30.92 78.94 -1.43
N LEU A 746 29.81 79.65 -1.19
CA LEU A 746 28.47 79.05 -1.24
C LEU A 746 28.06 78.66 -2.68
N LEU A 747 28.59 79.37 -3.69
CA LEU A 747 28.36 79.04 -5.10
C LEU A 747 29.29 77.93 -5.59
N SER A 748 30.57 77.94 -5.22
CA SER A 748 31.54 76.91 -5.65
C SER A 748 31.20 75.51 -5.12
N GLN A 749 30.66 75.41 -3.91
CA GLN A 749 30.15 74.16 -3.34
C GLN A 749 28.83 73.68 -3.95
N SER A 750 28.12 74.53 -4.71
CA SER A 750 26.90 74.12 -5.43
C SER A 750 27.21 73.46 -6.78
N SER A 751 28.37 73.77 -7.39
CA SER A 751 28.79 73.21 -8.69
C SER A 751 29.45 71.84 -8.64
N SER A 752 29.68 71.26 -7.45
CA SER A 752 30.27 69.93 -7.26
C SER A 752 29.27 68.80 -7.05
N TYR A 753 27.96 69.10 -7.08
CA TYR A 753 26.85 68.15 -6.90
C TYR A 753 25.72 68.40 -7.92
N ALA A 754 26.07 68.40 -9.21
CA ALA A 754 25.16 68.48 -10.35
C ALA A 754 25.27 67.21 -11.21
#